data_AF-A0A9D9GPB6-F1
#
_entry.id   AF-A0A9D9GPB6-F1
#
_cell.length_a   1.000
_cell.length_b   1.000
_cell.length_c   1.000
_cell.angle_alpha   90.00
_cell.angle_beta   90.00
_cell.angle_gamma   90.00
#
_symmetry.space_group_name_H-M   'P 1'
#
loop_
_entity.id
_entity.type
_entity.pdbx_description
1 polymer ?
#
loop_
_entity_poly.entity_id
_entity_poly.type
_entity_poly.pdbx_seq_one_letter_code
_entity_poly.pdbx_strand_id
1 'polypeptide(L)'
;MKNRILIGALVALAALLSASRAAAQTEVMAWSNITGVRVDGELIDFETSIRAGAIGGRMYATGRERQNTPLYHRDGAMQQVITPLIPWSNPQRARNRQATDGPVKLGALTFEQKVTDLARGKVAIALEARSDTTLRQPAYFCLSFGPDHYADATFKTTSRSLSVVSATRNVQLKWNRSAKTQVVEENGMKVVYIELASAQRKGATYAMKFDLSADGTIDSSDARVTIDPTSPGYVFAGFGGNFRIQNPSTDPLVIDYCLNDMRVAFGRVEMPWRNWDPDENADPLERARLSGVDAHTAESLEMARRLKEVGMPVIVSAWFPPEWAGLRTTRSDGSSVAYALDSQKKDRIFRSLASYFIYLKRYYGVEPDYFSFNESDLGINVIHTPDEHRDFIKEFGAYLASQGLKTLLLLGDNSDATTIDFIGPAMRDPACRRYIGAVSFHSWRGCDDETLRRWAAAARALNVPLLVAEGSTDAAAWRYPEIFGESTFALYEINLYTRICAIAQPWSILQWQLTADYSPFFGEGIFRTTGPLRPTQRYWNLKQLSMTPEDAFALPFRCDKATVNAAAFGNIARGEYAVHLVNNGAACVAEITGLPAGVSRVRVYTTNAVDSMRESVATVSDGRVRVPMAAVSFVTVLAETN
;
A
#
# COMPACT_ATOMS: atom_id res chain seq x y z
N MET A 1 -49.13 3.68 28.22
CA MET A 1 -48.73 4.88 27.45
C MET A 1 -47.25 5.26 27.62
N LYS A 2 -46.65 5.19 28.83
CA LYS A 2 -45.23 5.53 29.05
C LYS A 2 -44.19 4.70 28.25
N ASN A 3 -44.44 3.41 28.02
CA ASN A 3 -43.50 2.55 27.24
C ASN A 3 -43.49 2.83 25.73
N ARG A 4 -44.57 3.39 25.14
CA ARG A 4 -44.59 3.74 23.71
C ARG A 4 -43.83 5.03 23.42
N ILE A 5 -43.78 5.95 24.39
CA ILE A 5 -43.02 7.20 24.29
C ILE A 5 -41.51 6.94 24.45
N LEU A 6 -41.13 5.97 25.31
CA LEU A 6 -39.73 5.57 25.49
C LEU A 6 -39.15 4.87 24.24
N ILE A 7 -39.94 4.00 23.60
CA ILE A 7 -39.53 3.32 22.35
C ILE A 7 -39.48 4.33 21.18
N GLY A 8 -40.43 5.26 21.10
CA GLY A 8 -40.40 6.34 20.11
C GLY A 8 -39.20 7.28 20.28
N ALA A 9 -38.80 7.59 21.51
CA ALA A 9 -37.62 8.39 21.82
C ALA A 9 -36.30 7.64 21.51
N LEU A 10 -36.23 6.33 21.76
CA LEU A 10 -35.06 5.50 21.42
C LEU A 10 -34.89 5.31 19.91
N VAL A 11 -35.98 5.17 19.15
CA VAL A 11 -35.94 5.10 17.67
C VAL A 11 -35.57 6.46 17.06
N ALA A 12 -36.06 7.56 17.64
CA ALA A 12 -35.65 8.91 17.22
C ALA A 12 -34.18 9.21 17.56
N LEU A 13 -33.67 8.73 18.71
CA LEU A 13 -32.27 8.89 19.10
C LEU A 13 -31.33 8.02 18.22
N ALA A 14 -31.75 6.81 17.85
CA ALA A 14 -31.03 5.97 16.88
C ALA A 14 -31.04 6.58 15.45
N ALA A 15 -32.13 7.25 15.05
CA ALA A 15 -32.20 7.99 13.79
C ALA A 15 -31.36 9.29 13.83
N LEU A 16 -31.24 9.95 14.99
CA LEU A 16 -30.37 11.12 15.20
C LEU A 16 -28.88 10.74 15.32
N LEU A 17 -28.56 9.55 15.85
CA LEU A 17 -27.20 8.97 15.78
C LEU A 17 -26.85 8.44 14.39
N SER A 18 -27.85 8.20 13.53
CA SER A 18 -27.66 7.92 12.10
C SER A 18 -27.48 9.20 11.26
N ALA A 19 -27.75 10.38 11.84
CA ALA A 19 -27.66 11.66 11.16
C ALA A 19 -26.23 12.26 11.12
N SER A 20 -25.23 11.55 11.64
CA SER A 20 -23.80 11.86 11.45
C SER A 20 -23.18 11.18 10.21
N ARG A 21 -23.99 10.56 9.34
CA ARG A 21 -23.55 9.86 8.11
C ARG A 21 -22.95 10.77 7.02
N ALA A 22 -22.85 12.07 7.25
CA ALA A 22 -22.15 12.97 6.32
C ALA A 22 -20.63 12.94 6.48
N ALA A 23 -20.06 12.31 7.52
CA ALA A 23 -18.62 12.29 7.70
C ALA A 23 -17.94 11.26 6.76
N ALA A 24 -16.97 11.72 5.97
CA ALA A 24 -16.03 10.90 5.18
C ALA A 24 -16.59 10.22 3.91
N GLN A 25 -17.49 10.89 3.20
CA GLN A 25 -17.89 10.46 1.84
C GLN A 25 -16.84 10.82 0.79
N THR A 26 -16.08 11.91 0.99
CA THR A 26 -15.15 12.39 -0.04
C THR A 26 -13.77 11.73 0.10
N GLU A 27 -13.30 11.15 -0.99
CA GLU A 27 -11.98 10.52 -1.03
C GLU A 27 -10.90 11.53 -1.37
N VAL A 28 -10.30 12.14 -0.33
CA VAL A 28 -9.20 13.11 -0.46
C VAL A 28 -7.87 12.42 -0.18
N MET A 29 -6.94 12.54 -1.11
CA MET A 29 -5.60 12.02 -1.00
C MET A 29 -4.68 13.00 -0.28
N ALA A 30 -3.59 12.51 0.32
CA ALA A 30 -2.62 13.32 1.03
C ALA A 30 -1.97 14.43 0.18
N TRP A 31 -2.06 14.36 -1.14
CA TRP A 31 -1.55 15.35 -2.09
C TRP A 31 -2.66 16.23 -2.72
N SER A 32 -3.82 16.37 -2.08
CA SER A 32 -4.95 17.25 -2.47
C SER A 32 -5.81 16.78 -3.65
N ASN A 33 -5.54 15.61 -4.22
CA ASN A 33 -6.43 15.05 -5.24
C ASN A 33 -7.67 14.45 -4.55
N ILE A 34 -8.86 14.84 -5.01
CA ILE A 34 -10.12 14.18 -4.68
C ILE A 34 -10.36 13.15 -5.77
N THR A 35 -10.57 11.88 -5.41
CA THR A 35 -10.79 10.78 -6.37
C THR A 35 -12.26 10.39 -6.56
N GLY A 36 -13.15 11.04 -5.81
CA GLY A 36 -14.58 10.97 -5.99
C GLY A 36 -15.32 11.29 -4.69
N VAL A 37 -16.63 11.15 -4.74
CA VAL A 37 -17.52 11.27 -3.58
C VAL A 37 -18.37 10.02 -3.48
N ARG A 38 -18.37 9.38 -2.32
CA ARG A 38 -19.19 8.21 -2.05
C ARG A 38 -20.62 8.61 -1.74
N VAL A 39 -21.56 8.12 -2.54
CA VAL A 39 -23.00 8.33 -2.33
C VAL A 39 -23.60 6.98 -1.96
N ASP A 40 -24.05 6.82 -0.71
CA ASP A 40 -24.56 5.55 -0.18
C ASP A 40 -23.60 4.35 -0.39
N GLY A 41 -22.28 4.63 -0.41
CA GLY A 41 -21.20 3.67 -0.63
C GLY A 41 -20.68 3.61 -2.06
N GLU A 42 -21.50 3.95 -3.06
CA GLU A 42 -21.10 4.01 -4.46
C GLU A 42 -20.14 5.17 -4.69
N LEU A 43 -18.97 4.92 -5.28
CA LEU A 43 -18.03 5.98 -5.63
C LEU A 43 -18.48 6.66 -6.92
N ILE A 44 -18.93 7.92 -6.81
CA ILE A 44 -19.09 8.81 -7.95
C ILE A 44 -17.70 9.35 -8.29
N ASP A 45 -17.02 8.63 -9.18
CA ASP A 45 -15.61 8.80 -9.51
C ASP A 45 -15.35 10.03 -10.39
N PHE A 46 -14.28 10.74 -10.07
CA PHE A 46 -13.61 11.77 -10.86
C PHE A 46 -12.31 12.11 -10.14
N GLU A 47 -11.27 12.53 -10.85
CA GLU A 47 -10.02 12.91 -10.18
C GLU A 47 -9.75 14.41 -10.29
N THR A 48 -9.68 15.10 -9.15
CA THR A 48 -9.20 16.48 -9.12
C THR A 48 -7.68 16.51 -9.10
N SER A 49 -7.09 17.50 -9.75
CA SER A 49 -5.68 17.81 -9.57
C SER A 49 -5.46 19.30 -9.56
N ILE A 50 -4.44 19.73 -8.84
CA ILE A 50 -4.00 21.11 -8.85
C ILE A 50 -2.82 21.20 -9.80
N ARG A 51 -2.92 22.09 -10.80
CA ARG A 51 -1.94 22.17 -11.88
C ARG A 51 -1.39 23.57 -12.09
N ALA A 52 -0.12 23.69 -12.50
CA ALA A 52 0.49 24.94 -12.93
C ALA A 52 1.37 24.73 -14.17
N GLY A 53 1.17 25.54 -15.20
CA GLY A 53 1.85 25.38 -16.50
C GLY A 53 0.95 25.75 -17.67
N ALA A 54 1.39 25.45 -18.90
CA ALA A 54 0.59 25.72 -20.09
C ALA A 54 -0.21 24.47 -20.49
N ILE A 55 -1.48 24.64 -20.85
CA ILE A 55 -2.32 23.57 -21.40
C ILE A 55 -1.70 23.06 -22.71
N GLY A 56 -1.59 21.74 -22.86
CA GLY A 56 -0.87 21.10 -23.98
C GLY A 56 0.66 21.20 -23.92
N GLY A 57 1.20 21.86 -22.89
CA GLY A 57 2.63 22.00 -22.67
C GLY A 57 3.10 21.34 -21.38
N ARG A 58 4.26 21.78 -20.87
CA ARG A 58 4.78 21.31 -19.60
C ARG A 58 3.91 21.80 -18.45
N MET A 59 3.51 20.88 -17.58
CA MET A 59 2.65 21.15 -16.44
C MET A 59 3.16 20.42 -15.20
N TYR A 60 3.09 21.11 -14.07
CA TYR A 60 3.26 20.53 -12.75
C TYR A 60 1.90 20.23 -12.18
N ALA A 61 1.71 19.03 -11.65
CA ALA A 61 0.44 18.58 -11.11
C ALA A 61 0.66 17.83 -9.79
N THR A 62 -0.28 18.00 -8.87
CA THR A 62 -0.37 17.16 -7.67
C THR A 62 -0.63 15.71 -8.04
N GLY A 63 -0.07 14.78 -7.26
CA GLY A 63 -0.18 13.34 -7.51
C GLY A 63 0.59 12.51 -6.48
N ARG A 64 0.24 11.23 -6.37
CA ARG A 64 0.86 10.27 -5.45
C ARG A 64 2.39 10.34 -5.53
N GLU A 65 3.04 10.49 -4.37
CA GLU A 65 4.50 10.54 -4.22
C GLU A 65 5.23 11.65 -5.02
N ARG A 66 4.52 12.59 -5.65
CA ARG A 66 5.12 13.69 -6.41
C ARG A 66 5.50 14.88 -5.54
N GLN A 67 4.91 14.97 -4.36
CA GLN A 67 5.09 16.07 -3.41
C GLN A 67 6.07 15.65 -2.31
N ASN A 68 7.02 16.53 -1.99
CA ASN A 68 8.07 16.20 -1.02
C ASN A 68 7.55 16.11 0.41
N THR A 69 6.73 17.07 0.83
CA THR A 69 6.27 17.23 2.21
C THR A 69 4.83 17.73 2.24
N PRO A 70 3.87 16.99 1.65
CA PRO A 70 2.48 17.36 1.83
C PRO A 70 2.08 17.14 3.29
N LEU A 71 1.22 18.02 3.81
CA LEU A 71 0.61 17.86 5.12
C LEU A 71 -0.84 17.46 4.91
N TYR A 72 -1.28 16.40 5.58
CA TYR A 72 -2.64 15.92 5.57
C TYR A 72 -3.17 15.93 7.00
N HIS A 73 -4.38 16.44 7.18
CA HIS A 73 -5.06 16.45 8.47
C HIS A 73 -6.56 16.19 8.31
N ARG A 74 -7.13 15.37 9.20
CA ARG A 74 -8.58 15.18 9.30
C ARG A 74 -9.11 15.73 10.62
N ASP A 75 -10.15 16.56 10.53
CA ASP A 75 -10.98 17.00 11.64
C ASP A 75 -12.46 16.73 11.33
N GLY A 76 -12.98 15.63 11.88
CA GLY A 76 -14.34 15.17 11.61
C GLY A 76 -14.63 15.00 10.12
N ALA A 77 -15.59 15.78 9.62
CA ALA A 77 -16.01 15.79 8.21
C ALA A 77 -15.11 16.63 7.29
N MET A 78 -14.07 17.28 7.82
CA MET A 78 -13.15 18.14 7.07
C MET A 78 -11.79 17.47 6.91
N GLN A 79 -11.28 17.48 5.68
CA GLN A 79 -9.92 17.09 5.33
C GLN A 79 -9.17 18.32 4.86
N GLN A 80 -8.03 18.59 5.46
CA GLN A 80 -7.14 19.68 5.09
C GLN A 80 -5.86 19.11 4.50
N VAL A 81 -5.47 19.64 3.35
CA VAL A 81 -4.21 19.30 2.70
C VAL A 81 -3.43 20.57 2.40
N ILE A 82 -2.17 20.61 2.85
CA ILE A 82 -1.22 21.64 2.45
C ILE A 82 -0.16 20.97 1.58
N THR A 83 -0.19 21.26 0.29
CA THR A 83 0.68 20.64 -0.69
C THR A 83 1.53 21.70 -1.39
N PRO A 84 2.87 21.61 -1.31
CA PRO A 84 3.72 22.44 -2.11
C PRO A 84 3.79 21.86 -3.54
N LEU A 85 3.44 22.66 -4.55
CA LEU A 85 3.57 22.26 -5.96
C LEU A 85 5.01 22.50 -6.41
N ILE A 86 5.91 21.73 -5.82
CA ILE A 86 7.32 21.67 -6.19
C ILE A 86 7.43 20.60 -7.26
N PRO A 87 8.06 20.85 -8.41
CA PRO A 87 8.49 19.78 -9.29
C PRO A 87 9.41 18.88 -8.49
N TRP A 88 9.18 17.57 -8.52
CA TRP A 88 10.25 16.64 -8.21
C TRP A 88 11.44 17.02 -9.09
N SER A 89 12.42 17.71 -8.53
CA SER A 89 13.70 17.85 -9.18
C SER A 89 14.28 16.45 -9.12
N ASN A 90 14.14 15.68 -10.20
CA ASN A 90 15.05 14.59 -10.44
C ASN A 90 16.47 15.19 -10.27
N PRO A 91 17.28 14.74 -9.29
CA PRO A 91 18.65 15.21 -9.09
C PRO A 91 19.51 15.15 -10.36
N GLN A 92 19.19 14.27 -11.33
CA GLN A 92 19.86 14.27 -12.64
C GLN A 92 19.57 15.53 -13.48
N ARG A 93 18.40 16.16 -13.37
CA ARG A 93 18.12 17.45 -14.06
C ARG A 93 18.80 18.66 -13.40
N ALA A 94 19.28 18.51 -12.17
CA ALA A 94 20.13 19.54 -11.56
C ALA A 94 21.59 19.45 -12.04
N ARG A 95 22.04 18.28 -12.52
CA ARG A 95 23.43 18.03 -12.94
C ARG A 95 23.65 17.99 -14.46
N ASN A 96 22.65 17.66 -15.28
CA ASN A 96 22.73 17.72 -16.76
C ASN A 96 22.35 19.09 -17.36
N ARG A 97 22.46 20.19 -16.59
CA ARG A 97 22.25 21.54 -17.13
C ARG A 97 23.46 21.97 -17.94
N GLN A 98 23.26 22.25 -19.22
CA GLN A 98 24.07 23.26 -19.89
C GLN A 98 23.80 24.61 -19.19
N ALA A 99 24.85 25.44 -19.07
CA ALA A 99 24.84 26.70 -18.32
C ALA A 99 23.83 27.77 -18.83
N THR A 100 23.01 27.44 -19.84
CA THR A 100 21.99 28.31 -20.44
C THR A 100 20.60 28.16 -19.81
N ASP A 101 20.32 27.07 -19.10
CA ASP A 101 19.05 26.89 -18.39
C ASP A 101 19.16 27.41 -16.94
N GLY A 102 18.78 28.68 -16.76
CA GLY A 102 18.79 29.35 -15.46
C GLY A 102 18.05 28.58 -14.34
N PRO A 103 18.39 28.83 -13.07
CA PRO A 103 17.75 28.15 -11.95
C PRO A 103 16.26 28.52 -11.83
N VAL A 104 15.38 27.54 -12.06
CA VAL A 104 14.01 27.64 -11.57
C VAL A 104 14.07 27.53 -10.04
N LYS A 105 13.81 28.63 -9.34
CA LYS A 105 13.54 28.63 -7.89
C LYS A 105 12.25 27.87 -7.65
N LEU A 106 12.36 26.62 -7.21
CA LEU A 106 11.23 25.73 -6.97
C LEU A 106 10.88 25.68 -5.48
N GLY A 107 10.31 26.80 -5.01
CA GLY A 107 9.49 26.94 -3.79
C GLY A 107 8.15 27.63 -4.11
N ALA A 108 7.81 27.70 -5.40
CA ALA A 108 7.03 28.78 -5.99
C ALA A 108 5.56 28.88 -5.57
N LEU A 109 4.90 27.76 -5.30
CA LEU A 109 3.44 27.71 -5.15
C LEU A 109 3.05 26.65 -4.12
N THR A 110 2.37 27.08 -3.07
CA THR A 110 1.80 26.20 -2.04
C THR A 110 0.30 26.28 -2.10
N PHE A 111 -0.36 25.12 -2.10
CA PHE A 111 -1.81 25.02 -2.07
C PHE A 111 -2.27 24.53 -0.71
N GLU A 112 -3.25 25.22 -0.16
CA GLU A 112 -4.03 24.77 0.97
C GLU A 112 -5.44 24.47 0.48
N GLN A 113 -5.84 23.20 0.60
CA GLN A 113 -7.18 22.73 0.25
C GLN A 113 -7.88 22.27 1.53
N LYS A 114 -9.11 22.72 1.75
CA LYS A 114 -10.02 22.18 2.76
C LYS A 114 -11.23 21.61 2.05
N VAL A 115 -11.54 20.36 2.33
CA VAL A 115 -12.68 19.62 1.77
C VAL A 115 -13.58 19.25 2.92
N THR A 116 -14.82 19.73 2.93
CA THR A 116 -15.78 19.48 4.01
C THR A 116 -17.02 18.82 3.45
N ASP A 117 -17.31 17.64 3.96
CA ASP A 117 -18.57 16.97 3.67
C ASP A 117 -19.72 17.67 4.40
N LEU A 118 -20.73 18.11 3.65
CA LEU A 118 -21.86 18.89 4.18
C LEU A 118 -23.12 18.03 4.36
N ALA A 119 -23.40 17.18 3.38
CA ALA A 119 -24.54 16.27 3.33
C ALA A 119 -24.27 15.21 2.26
N ARG A 120 -25.17 14.24 2.11
CA ARG A 120 -25.13 13.22 1.04
C ARG A 120 -24.80 13.84 -0.31
N GLY A 121 -23.66 13.47 -0.87
CA GLY A 121 -23.16 13.93 -2.17
C GLY A 121 -22.83 15.43 -2.26
N LYS A 122 -22.90 16.19 -1.15
CA LYS A 122 -22.64 17.64 -1.11
C LYS A 122 -21.35 17.94 -0.35
N VAL A 123 -20.44 18.65 -0.99
CA VAL A 123 -19.10 18.91 -0.49
C VAL A 123 -18.74 20.38 -0.71
N ALA A 124 -18.20 21.03 0.32
CA ALA A 124 -17.57 22.34 0.19
C ALA A 124 -16.06 22.17 0.02
N ILE A 125 -15.48 22.86 -0.96
CA ILE A 125 -14.03 22.89 -1.18
C ILE A 125 -13.56 24.34 -1.08
N ALA A 126 -12.64 24.63 -0.17
CA ALA A 126 -11.91 25.89 -0.13
C ALA A 126 -10.47 25.63 -0.60
N LEU A 127 -10.07 26.32 -1.66
CA LEU A 127 -8.73 26.22 -2.22
C LEU A 127 -8.04 27.58 -2.16
N GLU A 128 -6.83 27.59 -1.62
CA GLU A 128 -5.97 28.76 -1.59
C GLU A 128 -4.60 28.43 -2.17
N ALA A 129 -4.15 29.21 -3.14
CA ALA A 129 -2.81 29.10 -3.71
C ALA A 129 -1.98 30.33 -3.30
N ARG A 130 -0.81 30.10 -2.70
CA ARG A 130 0.13 31.15 -2.29
C ARG A 130 1.41 31.05 -3.09
N SER A 131 1.82 32.17 -3.68
CA SER A 131 3.04 32.21 -4.49
C SER A 131 4.17 32.95 -3.77
N ASP A 132 5.31 32.31 -3.54
CA ASP A 132 6.48 32.95 -2.93
C ASP A 132 7.40 33.64 -3.97
N THR A 133 7.06 33.46 -5.25
CA THR A 133 7.78 33.98 -6.42
C THR A 133 6.81 34.50 -7.48
N THR A 134 7.33 35.10 -8.54
CA THR A 134 6.53 35.53 -9.69
C THR A 134 6.72 34.54 -10.84
N LEU A 135 5.65 33.85 -11.25
CA LEU A 135 5.64 32.95 -12.41
C LEU A 135 4.67 33.47 -13.47
N ARG A 136 5.13 33.58 -14.72
CA ARG A 136 4.28 33.87 -15.88
C ARG A 136 3.57 32.61 -16.39
N GLN A 137 3.01 31.82 -15.47
CA GLN A 137 2.30 30.59 -15.77
C GLN A 137 0.95 30.59 -15.06
N PRO A 138 -0.11 30.13 -15.72
CA PRO A 138 -1.40 29.99 -15.08
C PRO A 138 -1.39 28.80 -14.11
N ALA A 139 -2.30 28.84 -13.14
CA ALA A 139 -2.63 27.70 -12.30
C ALA A 139 -4.11 27.38 -12.38
N TYR A 140 -4.41 26.09 -12.20
CA TYR A 140 -5.71 25.51 -12.43
C TYR A 140 -6.11 24.56 -11.29
N PHE A 141 -7.40 24.53 -11.02
CA PHE A 141 -8.05 23.39 -10.40
C PHE A 141 -8.69 22.56 -11.51
N CYS A 142 -8.26 21.31 -11.65
CA CYS A 142 -8.66 20.44 -12.74
C CYS A 142 -9.56 19.32 -12.23
N LEU A 143 -10.51 18.87 -13.05
CA LEU A 143 -11.30 17.65 -12.82
C LEU A 143 -11.16 16.74 -14.04
N SER A 144 -10.75 15.50 -13.82
CA SER A 144 -10.53 14.48 -14.84
C SER A 144 -11.61 13.43 -14.74
N PHE A 145 -12.23 13.09 -15.87
CA PHE A 145 -13.34 12.13 -15.96
C PHE A 145 -12.94 10.98 -16.89
N GLY A 146 -12.94 9.77 -16.34
CA GLY A 146 -12.58 8.54 -17.04
C GLY A 146 -13.69 8.02 -17.95
N PRO A 147 -13.35 7.26 -19.01
CA PRO A 147 -14.33 6.78 -19.98
C PRO A 147 -15.32 5.77 -19.39
N ASP A 148 -14.96 5.04 -18.32
CA ASP A 148 -15.77 3.96 -17.73
C ASP A 148 -17.20 4.41 -17.36
N HIS A 149 -17.37 5.63 -16.86
CA HIS A 149 -18.68 6.19 -16.49
C HIS A 149 -19.03 7.50 -17.22
N TYR A 150 -18.12 8.04 -18.05
CA TYR A 150 -18.29 9.35 -18.67
C TYR A 150 -18.02 9.38 -20.19
N ALA A 151 -17.93 8.22 -20.86
CA ALA A 151 -17.79 8.17 -22.31
C ALA A 151 -18.93 8.93 -23.05
N ASP A 152 -20.16 8.79 -22.56
CA ASP A 152 -21.39 9.44 -23.06
C ASP A 152 -21.71 10.78 -22.37
N ALA A 153 -20.83 11.25 -21.46
CA ALA A 153 -21.15 12.39 -20.63
C ALA A 153 -21.23 13.71 -21.42
N THR A 154 -22.24 14.50 -21.09
CA THR A 154 -22.40 15.89 -21.55
C THR A 154 -21.72 16.84 -20.58
N PHE A 155 -20.85 17.71 -21.09
CA PHE A 155 -20.13 18.72 -20.32
C PHE A 155 -20.70 20.11 -20.62
N LYS A 156 -21.16 20.81 -19.59
CA LYS A 156 -21.63 22.21 -19.69
C LYS A 156 -20.85 23.07 -18.72
N THR A 157 -20.12 24.06 -19.23
CA THR A 157 -19.40 25.04 -18.42
C THR A 157 -20.01 26.43 -18.57
N THR A 158 -19.95 27.20 -17.49
CA THR A 158 -20.19 28.65 -17.49
C THR A 158 -18.97 29.34 -16.87
N SER A 159 -19.02 30.66 -16.68
CA SER A 159 -17.97 31.37 -15.94
C SER A 159 -17.93 31.01 -14.44
N ARG A 160 -18.97 30.36 -13.88
CA ARG A 160 -19.11 30.07 -12.45
C ARG A 160 -19.59 28.65 -12.11
N SER A 161 -19.73 27.78 -13.10
CA SER A 161 -20.20 26.42 -12.89
C SER A 161 -19.73 25.42 -13.95
N LEU A 162 -19.70 24.15 -13.54
CA LEU A 162 -19.53 22.97 -14.36
C LEU A 162 -20.67 22.00 -14.05
N SER A 163 -21.23 21.39 -15.08
CA SER A 163 -22.15 20.25 -14.99
C SER A 163 -21.67 19.16 -15.94
N VAL A 164 -21.47 17.97 -15.39
CA VAL A 164 -21.08 16.75 -16.11
C VAL A 164 -22.15 15.70 -15.82
N VAL A 165 -22.84 15.23 -16.86
CA VAL A 165 -23.94 14.27 -16.73
C VAL A 165 -23.77 13.16 -17.75
N SER A 166 -23.72 11.92 -17.29
CA SER A 166 -23.82 10.69 -18.09
C SER A 166 -25.11 9.93 -17.75
N ALA A 167 -25.32 8.77 -18.36
CA ALA A 167 -26.44 7.89 -18.01
C ALA A 167 -26.45 7.49 -16.51
N THR A 168 -25.29 7.37 -15.87
CA THR A 168 -25.16 6.81 -14.51
C THR A 168 -24.55 7.77 -13.49
N ARG A 169 -24.03 8.94 -13.92
CA ARG A 169 -23.33 9.91 -13.05
C ARG A 169 -23.80 11.34 -13.29
N ASN A 170 -23.82 12.14 -12.22
CA ASN A 170 -24.13 13.56 -12.24
C ASN A 170 -23.21 14.31 -11.27
N VAL A 171 -22.26 15.06 -11.83
CA VAL A 171 -21.31 15.89 -11.08
C VAL A 171 -21.55 17.35 -11.41
N GLN A 172 -21.78 18.16 -10.38
CA GLN A 172 -21.94 19.60 -10.50
C GLN A 172 -20.95 20.31 -9.59
N LEU A 173 -20.30 21.33 -10.13
CA LEU A 173 -19.39 22.18 -9.37
C LEU A 173 -19.76 23.64 -9.60
N LYS A 174 -19.98 24.39 -8.54
CA LYS A 174 -20.18 25.85 -8.59
C LYS A 174 -19.02 26.53 -7.89
N TRP A 175 -18.66 27.73 -8.29
CA TRP A 175 -17.61 28.50 -7.61
C TRP A 175 -17.92 29.99 -7.51
N ASN A 176 -17.27 30.64 -6.54
CA ASN A 176 -17.70 31.94 -6.02
C ASN A 176 -17.29 33.18 -6.85
N ARG A 177 -16.50 33.01 -7.92
CA ARG A 177 -16.05 34.12 -8.79
C ARG A 177 -15.95 33.68 -10.24
N SER A 178 -15.98 34.60 -11.20
CA SER A 178 -15.86 34.22 -12.60
C SER A 178 -14.45 33.65 -12.90
N ALA A 179 -14.38 32.52 -13.60
CA ALA A 179 -13.14 31.87 -14.01
C ALA A 179 -13.24 31.41 -15.48
N LYS A 180 -12.11 31.37 -16.18
CA LYS A 180 -12.03 30.75 -17.50
C LYS A 180 -12.02 29.23 -17.33
N THR A 181 -12.74 28.54 -18.21
CA THR A 181 -12.78 27.09 -18.26
C THR A 181 -12.40 26.57 -19.64
N GLN A 182 -11.73 25.43 -19.67
CA GLN A 182 -11.40 24.71 -20.90
C GLN A 182 -11.55 23.22 -20.67
N VAL A 183 -12.13 22.50 -21.64
CA VAL A 183 -12.22 21.04 -21.62
C VAL A 183 -11.24 20.49 -22.65
N VAL A 184 -10.39 19.55 -22.23
CA VAL A 184 -9.32 18.96 -23.04
C VAL A 184 -9.36 17.45 -22.88
N GLU A 185 -9.05 16.71 -23.94
CA GLU A 185 -8.84 15.26 -23.84
C GLU A 185 -7.36 14.95 -23.57
N GLU A 186 -7.11 14.15 -22.54
CA GLU A 186 -5.76 13.75 -22.10
C GLU A 186 -5.77 12.27 -21.73
N ASN A 187 -4.96 11.46 -22.40
CA ASN A 187 -4.83 10.02 -22.11
C ASN A 187 -6.18 9.28 -22.04
N GLY A 188 -7.11 9.62 -22.94
CA GLY A 188 -8.46 9.02 -22.97
C GLY A 188 -9.44 9.57 -21.93
N MET A 189 -9.03 10.52 -21.09
CA MET A 189 -9.89 11.21 -20.12
C MET A 189 -10.29 12.60 -20.62
N LYS A 190 -11.48 13.05 -20.24
CA LYS A 190 -11.87 14.47 -20.40
C LYS A 190 -11.47 15.25 -19.15
N VAL A 191 -10.62 16.24 -19.31
CA VAL A 191 -10.08 17.09 -18.24
C VAL A 191 -10.65 18.50 -18.36
N VAL A 192 -11.34 18.96 -17.31
CA VAL A 192 -11.85 20.32 -17.19
C VAL A 192 -10.83 21.15 -16.41
N TYR A 193 -10.29 22.19 -17.03
CA TYR A 193 -9.41 23.19 -16.44
C TYR A 193 -10.23 24.37 -15.93
N ILE A 194 -10.10 24.72 -14.65
CA ILE A 194 -10.70 25.92 -14.06
C ILE A 194 -9.57 26.86 -13.62
N GLU A 195 -9.45 28.02 -14.26
CA GLU A 195 -8.35 28.97 -14.01
C GLU A 195 -8.47 29.59 -12.61
N LEU A 196 -7.46 29.35 -11.76
CA LEU A 196 -7.33 29.99 -10.45
C LEU A 196 -6.60 31.34 -10.55
N ALA A 197 -5.61 31.40 -11.45
CA ALA A 197 -4.84 32.59 -11.77
C ALA A 197 -4.25 32.46 -13.17
N SER A 198 -4.26 33.54 -13.94
CA SER A 198 -3.61 33.62 -15.26
C SER A 198 -2.09 33.75 -15.19
N ALA A 199 -1.57 34.28 -14.08
CA ALA A 199 -0.16 34.34 -13.74
C ALA A 199 0.01 34.47 -12.21
N GLN A 200 1.08 33.90 -11.67
CA GLN A 200 1.43 33.95 -10.25
C GLN A 200 2.32 35.16 -9.96
N ARG A 201 1.99 35.94 -8.93
CA ARG A 201 2.80 37.07 -8.46
C ARG A 201 3.35 36.77 -7.07
N LYS A 202 4.60 37.16 -6.81
CA LYS A 202 5.20 37.00 -5.49
C LYS A 202 4.35 37.66 -4.41
N GLY A 203 4.07 36.92 -3.34
CA GLY A 203 3.25 37.35 -2.21
C GLY A 203 1.74 37.37 -2.48
N ALA A 204 1.30 37.03 -3.69
CA ALA A 204 -0.13 36.96 -4.00
C ALA A 204 -0.75 35.66 -3.50
N THR A 205 -2.01 35.79 -3.09
CA THR A 205 -2.88 34.69 -2.69
C THR A 205 -4.07 34.62 -3.63
N TYR A 206 -4.36 33.41 -4.13
CA TYR A 206 -5.48 33.15 -5.02
C TYR A 206 -6.41 32.15 -4.35
N ALA A 207 -7.55 32.65 -3.87
CA ALA A 207 -8.55 31.83 -3.22
C ALA A 207 -9.75 31.56 -4.14
N MET A 208 -10.28 30.34 -4.09
CA MET A 208 -11.53 29.96 -4.74
C MET A 208 -12.29 29.00 -3.83
N LYS A 209 -13.60 29.23 -3.71
CA LYS A 209 -14.50 28.31 -3.01
C LYS A 209 -15.38 27.61 -4.02
N PHE A 210 -15.57 26.32 -3.82
CA PHE A 210 -16.42 25.49 -4.66
C PHE A 210 -17.49 24.78 -3.84
N ASP A 211 -18.68 24.69 -4.41
CA ASP A 211 -19.76 23.82 -3.95
C ASP A 211 -19.88 22.67 -4.94
N LEU A 212 -19.48 21.48 -4.52
CA LEU A 212 -19.54 20.25 -5.29
C LEU A 212 -20.80 19.46 -4.92
N SER A 213 -21.46 18.92 -5.94
CA SER A 213 -22.53 17.93 -5.82
C SER A 213 -22.18 16.73 -6.69
N ALA A 214 -22.24 15.54 -6.11
CA ALA A 214 -22.09 14.27 -6.80
C ALA A 214 -23.32 13.40 -6.53
N ASP A 215 -23.84 12.76 -7.58
CA ASP A 215 -24.95 11.81 -7.50
C ASP A 215 -24.85 10.81 -8.67
N GLY A 216 -25.56 9.70 -8.57
CA GLY A 216 -25.53 8.68 -9.62
C GLY A 216 -26.34 7.44 -9.29
N THR A 217 -26.27 6.47 -10.19
CA THR A 217 -26.88 5.14 -9.98
C THR A 217 -26.11 4.41 -8.89
N ILE A 218 -26.85 3.91 -7.88
CA ILE A 218 -26.32 3.14 -6.76
C ILE A 218 -26.55 1.66 -7.03
N ASP A 219 -25.49 0.88 -7.22
CA ASP A 219 -25.61 -0.54 -7.51
C ASP A 219 -25.67 -1.40 -6.24
N SER A 220 -26.89 -1.65 -5.75
CA SER A 220 -27.18 -2.53 -4.61
C SER A 220 -27.48 -3.99 -4.99
N SER A 221 -27.25 -4.38 -6.27
CA SER A 221 -27.46 -5.76 -6.69
C SER A 221 -26.59 -6.75 -5.91
N ASP A 222 -27.09 -7.98 -5.73
CA ASP A 222 -26.34 -9.05 -5.07
C ASP A 222 -25.05 -9.38 -5.84
N ALA A 223 -23.98 -9.70 -5.12
CA ALA A 223 -22.76 -10.28 -5.69
C ALA A 223 -22.86 -11.81 -5.65
N ARG A 224 -22.71 -12.49 -6.79
CA ARG A 224 -22.61 -13.96 -6.82
C ARG A 224 -21.16 -14.37 -6.87
N VAL A 225 -20.73 -15.11 -5.85
CA VAL A 225 -19.38 -15.65 -5.71
C VAL A 225 -19.47 -17.17 -5.76
N THR A 226 -18.87 -17.78 -6.79
CA THR A 226 -18.82 -19.24 -6.94
C THR A 226 -17.39 -19.71 -6.71
N ILE A 227 -17.19 -20.61 -5.74
CA ILE A 227 -15.88 -21.19 -5.39
C ILE A 227 -15.76 -22.57 -6.02
N ASP A 228 -14.58 -22.91 -6.51
CA ASP A 228 -14.24 -24.23 -7.03
C ASP A 228 -13.16 -24.90 -6.16
N PRO A 229 -13.54 -25.77 -5.22
CA PRO A 229 -12.57 -26.47 -4.37
C PRO A 229 -11.87 -27.64 -5.09
N THR A 230 -12.25 -27.98 -6.33
CA THR A 230 -11.77 -29.20 -7.01
C THR A 230 -10.40 -29.03 -7.67
N SER A 231 -9.97 -27.80 -7.90
CA SER A 231 -8.72 -27.45 -8.59
C SER A 231 -7.94 -26.40 -7.78
N PRO A 232 -7.46 -26.74 -6.57
CA PRO A 232 -6.74 -25.80 -5.72
C PRO A 232 -5.45 -25.28 -6.40
N GLY A 233 -5.15 -24.01 -6.14
CA GLY A 233 -3.92 -23.32 -6.54
C GLY A 233 -2.78 -23.59 -5.57
N TYR A 234 -2.02 -22.53 -5.23
CA TYR A 234 -0.88 -22.64 -4.32
C TYR A 234 -1.27 -22.42 -2.86
N VAL A 235 -0.43 -22.93 -1.96
CA VAL A 235 -0.54 -22.71 -0.51
C VAL A 235 -0.31 -21.24 -0.20
N PHE A 236 -1.18 -20.67 0.63
CA PHE A 236 -0.94 -19.43 1.35
C PHE A 236 -0.63 -19.80 2.81
N ALA A 237 0.64 -19.68 3.22
CA ALA A 237 1.03 -19.95 4.60
C ALA A 237 0.34 -18.99 5.57
N GLY A 238 0.08 -17.77 5.12
CA GLY A 238 -0.60 -16.74 5.89
C GLY A 238 0.02 -15.37 5.69
N PHE A 239 -0.49 -14.40 6.42
CA PHE A 239 0.01 -13.04 6.40
C PHE A 239 1.32 -12.93 7.20
N GLY A 240 2.31 -12.20 6.69
CA GLY A 240 3.61 -11.99 7.32
C GLY A 240 3.85 -10.53 7.74
N GLY A 241 5.03 -10.26 8.30
CA GLY A 241 5.40 -8.91 8.72
C GLY A 241 6.88 -8.59 8.53
N ASN A 242 7.15 -7.31 8.28
CA ASN A 242 8.48 -6.72 8.41
C ASN A 242 8.66 -6.16 9.83
N PHE A 243 9.82 -6.45 10.40
CA PHE A 243 10.23 -6.11 11.76
C PHE A 243 11.56 -5.34 11.75
N ARG A 244 11.68 -4.33 10.87
CA ARG A 244 12.86 -3.47 10.83
C ARG A 244 12.80 -2.48 11.99
N ILE A 245 13.76 -2.56 12.89
CA ILE A 245 13.82 -1.69 14.06
C ILE A 245 14.28 -0.30 13.65
N GLN A 246 13.50 0.72 14.01
CA GLN A 246 13.73 2.12 13.64
C GLN A 246 13.44 3.08 14.79
N ASN A 247 12.51 2.69 15.67
CA ASN A 247 12.05 3.47 16.81
C ASN A 247 12.09 2.58 18.06
N PRO A 248 13.23 2.46 18.74
CA PRO A 248 13.42 1.51 19.85
C PRO A 248 12.41 1.66 21.00
N SER A 249 11.84 2.85 21.19
CA SER A 249 10.83 3.10 22.23
C SER A 249 9.41 2.67 21.87
N THR A 250 9.05 2.67 20.58
CA THR A 250 7.65 2.44 20.13
C THR A 250 7.49 1.17 19.30
N ASP A 251 8.54 0.71 18.63
CA ASP A 251 8.48 -0.55 17.85
C ASP A 251 8.10 -1.75 18.72
N PRO A 252 8.67 -1.97 19.93
CA PRO A 252 8.31 -3.13 20.75
C PRO A 252 6.81 -3.21 21.06
N LEU A 253 6.16 -2.07 21.29
CA LEU A 253 4.72 -2.01 21.59
C LEU A 253 3.86 -2.53 20.43
N VAL A 254 4.21 -2.13 19.20
CA VAL A 254 3.49 -2.55 17.99
C VAL A 254 3.80 -4.01 17.68
N ILE A 255 5.07 -4.41 17.77
CA ILE A 255 5.53 -5.77 17.51
C ILE A 255 4.83 -6.74 18.47
N ASP A 256 4.84 -6.44 19.77
CA ASP A 256 4.22 -7.28 20.79
C ASP A 256 2.72 -7.41 20.57
N TYR A 257 2.01 -6.30 20.28
CA TYR A 257 0.59 -6.36 19.97
C TYR A 257 0.33 -7.28 18.77
N CYS A 258 1.08 -7.10 17.68
CA CYS A 258 0.89 -7.89 16.47
C CYS A 258 1.13 -9.39 16.71
N LEU A 259 2.27 -9.74 17.33
CA LEU A 259 2.63 -11.15 17.55
C LEU A 259 1.72 -11.85 18.56
N ASN A 260 1.12 -11.10 19.50
CA ASN A 260 0.20 -11.67 20.50
C ASN A 260 -1.23 -11.81 19.98
N ASP A 261 -1.66 -10.95 19.05
CA ASP A 261 -3.09 -10.81 18.69
C ASP A 261 -3.39 -11.15 17.22
N MET A 262 -2.36 -11.40 16.40
CA MET A 262 -2.48 -11.72 14.97
C MET A 262 -1.59 -12.92 14.62
N ARG A 263 -2.08 -13.85 13.80
CA ARG A 263 -1.26 -14.95 13.28
C ARG A 263 -0.31 -14.41 12.21
N VAL A 264 0.98 -14.35 12.53
CA VAL A 264 2.02 -13.95 11.57
C VAL A 264 2.74 -15.22 11.08
N ALA A 265 2.69 -15.48 9.78
CA ALA A 265 3.22 -16.71 9.18
C ALA A 265 4.66 -16.59 8.67
N PHE A 266 5.16 -15.36 8.52
CA PHE A 266 6.49 -15.05 7.97
C PHE A 266 7.05 -13.80 8.64
N GLY A 267 8.35 -13.80 8.91
CA GLY A 267 9.05 -12.64 9.46
C GLY A 267 10.21 -12.18 8.57
N ARG A 268 10.32 -10.88 8.34
CA ARG A 268 11.49 -10.25 7.71
C ARG A 268 12.14 -9.26 8.68
N VAL A 269 13.45 -9.41 8.88
CA VAL A 269 14.26 -8.56 9.77
C VAL A 269 15.38 -7.88 8.99
N GLU A 270 15.82 -6.72 9.48
CA GLU A 270 17.00 -6.04 8.93
C GLU A 270 18.28 -6.78 9.33
N MET A 271 19.24 -6.83 8.40
CA MET A 271 20.66 -6.95 8.69
C MET A 271 21.26 -5.54 8.69
N PRO A 272 21.65 -5.00 9.86
CA PRO A 272 22.34 -3.71 9.94
C PRO A 272 23.78 -3.80 9.44
N TRP A 273 23.97 -4.12 8.15
CA TRP A 273 25.26 -4.53 7.60
C TRP A 273 26.36 -3.50 7.82
N ARG A 274 26.05 -2.21 7.67
CA ARG A 274 26.97 -1.10 7.99
C ARG A 274 27.49 -1.14 9.44
N ASN A 275 26.65 -1.49 10.39
CA ASN A 275 27.01 -1.59 11.82
C ASN A 275 27.71 -2.91 12.12
N TRP A 276 27.30 -3.98 11.44
CA TRP A 276 27.89 -5.30 11.56
C TRP A 276 29.36 -5.31 11.14
N ASP A 277 29.76 -4.58 10.09
CA ASP A 277 31.15 -4.64 9.61
C ASP A 277 31.64 -3.26 9.16
N PRO A 278 31.86 -2.32 10.10
CA PRO A 278 32.19 -0.94 9.77
C PRO A 278 33.64 -0.74 9.31
N ASP A 279 34.56 -1.65 9.67
CA ASP A 279 35.99 -1.56 9.37
C ASP A 279 36.43 -2.70 8.45
N GLU A 280 36.88 -2.35 7.25
CA GLU A 280 37.33 -3.31 6.23
C GLU A 280 38.45 -4.23 6.74
N ASN A 281 39.33 -3.72 7.61
CA ASN A 281 40.53 -4.41 8.06
C ASN A 281 40.32 -5.30 9.28
N ALA A 282 39.14 -5.23 9.91
CA ALA A 282 38.79 -6.06 11.06
C ALA A 282 38.04 -7.31 10.62
N ASP A 283 38.17 -8.40 11.39
CA ASP A 283 37.26 -9.55 11.29
C ASP A 283 36.00 -9.26 12.12
N PRO A 284 34.82 -9.14 11.49
CA PRO A 284 33.59 -8.83 12.20
C PRO A 284 33.18 -9.92 13.21
N LEU A 285 33.53 -11.21 12.98
CA LEU A 285 33.25 -12.30 13.92
C LEU A 285 34.09 -12.19 15.18
N GLU A 286 35.41 -12.01 15.02
CA GLU A 286 36.31 -11.91 16.16
C GLU A 286 36.00 -10.66 16.99
N ARG A 287 35.74 -9.52 16.35
CA ARG A 287 35.29 -8.31 17.04
C ARG A 287 33.97 -8.57 17.80
N ALA A 288 32.97 -9.18 17.16
CA ALA A 288 31.69 -9.47 17.81
C ALA A 288 31.81 -10.48 18.96
N ARG A 289 32.77 -11.41 18.88
CA ARG A 289 33.07 -12.38 19.95
C ARG A 289 33.78 -11.74 21.13
N LEU A 290 34.71 -10.83 20.88
CA LEU A 290 35.53 -10.20 21.93
C LEU A 290 34.79 -9.05 22.64
N SER A 291 34.03 -8.26 21.89
CA SER A 291 33.47 -7.00 22.37
C SER A 291 31.94 -6.92 22.30
N GLY A 292 31.28 -7.97 21.81
CA GLY A 292 29.85 -7.94 21.49
C GLY A 292 29.55 -7.14 20.22
N VAL A 293 28.25 -6.93 19.96
CA VAL A 293 27.74 -6.12 18.85
C VAL A 293 27.11 -4.82 19.37
N ASP A 294 26.93 -3.83 18.50
CA ASP A 294 26.21 -2.61 18.87
C ASP A 294 24.71 -2.90 19.12
N ALA A 295 24.05 -1.99 19.84
CA ALA A 295 22.67 -2.18 20.28
C ALA A 295 21.69 -2.45 19.13
N HIS A 296 21.78 -1.71 18.03
CA HIS A 296 20.89 -1.88 16.88
C HIS A 296 21.08 -3.24 16.20
N THR A 297 22.33 -3.69 16.07
CA THR A 297 22.64 -5.04 15.59
C THR A 297 22.11 -6.12 16.55
N ALA A 298 22.28 -5.93 17.87
CA ALA A 298 21.75 -6.87 18.87
C ALA A 298 20.22 -7.00 18.79
N GLU A 299 19.51 -5.87 18.69
CA GLU A 299 18.05 -5.83 18.56
C GLU A 299 17.55 -6.57 17.31
N SER A 300 18.24 -6.40 16.18
CA SER A 300 17.89 -7.09 14.93
C SER A 300 18.13 -8.61 15.00
N LEU A 301 19.25 -9.04 15.60
CA LEU A 301 19.56 -10.46 15.82
C LEU A 301 18.55 -11.10 16.79
N GLU A 302 18.18 -10.39 17.85
CA GLU A 302 17.22 -10.81 18.84
C GLU A 302 15.81 -10.93 18.27
N MET A 303 15.42 -9.98 17.40
CA MET A 303 14.16 -10.07 16.66
C MET A 303 14.13 -11.32 15.76
N ALA A 304 15.24 -11.65 15.09
CA ALA A 304 15.35 -12.88 14.30
C ALA A 304 15.17 -14.14 15.16
N ARG A 305 15.82 -14.18 16.34
CA ARG A 305 15.67 -15.25 17.33
C ARG A 305 14.22 -15.42 17.75
N ARG A 306 13.59 -14.32 18.19
CA ARG A 306 12.20 -14.31 18.64
C ARG A 306 11.24 -14.87 17.60
N LEU A 307 11.39 -14.50 16.32
CA LEU A 307 10.54 -15.01 15.24
C LEU A 307 10.78 -16.50 14.98
N LYS A 308 12.04 -16.94 15.00
CA LYS A 308 12.37 -18.35 14.76
C LYS A 308 11.92 -19.26 15.90
N GLU A 309 11.93 -18.79 17.15
CA GLU A 309 11.48 -19.56 18.33
C GLU A 309 10.01 -19.95 18.30
N VAL A 310 9.17 -19.15 17.64
CA VAL A 310 7.76 -19.46 17.40
C VAL A 310 7.53 -20.18 16.07
N GLY A 311 8.62 -20.66 15.43
CA GLY A 311 8.57 -21.52 14.24
C GLY A 311 8.46 -20.79 12.91
N MET A 312 8.56 -19.45 12.87
CA MET A 312 8.40 -18.71 11.61
C MET A 312 9.62 -18.88 10.70
N PRO A 313 9.42 -18.98 9.38
CA PRO A 313 10.47 -18.68 8.41
C PRO A 313 10.94 -17.23 8.55
N VAL A 314 12.25 -17.02 8.53
CA VAL A 314 12.90 -15.73 8.72
C VAL A 314 13.68 -15.32 7.46
N ILE A 315 13.30 -14.17 6.91
CA ILE A 315 14.04 -13.46 5.87
C ILE A 315 14.95 -12.44 6.56
N VAL A 316 16.23 -12.40 6.19
CA VAL A 316 17.15 -11.34 6.58
C VAL A 316 17.43 -10.46 5.36
N SER A 317 17.24 -9.16 5.48
CA SER A 317 17.47 -8.24 4.35
C SER A 317 18.41 -7.11 4.72
N ALA A 318 19.33 -6.76 3.81
CA ALA A 318 20.26 -5.65 4.01
C ALA A 318 19.82 -4.43 3.19
N TRP A 319 19.71 -3.27 3.85
CA TRP A 319 19.51 -1.98 3.19
C TRP A 319 20.86 -1.29 2.95
N PHE A 320 21.62 -1.04 4.03
CA PHE A 320 22.77 -0.15 3.98
C PHE A 320 24.10 -0.92 3.94
N PRO A 321 24.93 -0.76 2.90
CA PRO A 321 26.27 -1.33 2.92
C PRO A 321 27.20 -0.52 3.85
N PRO A 322 28.24 -1.15 4.40
CA PRO A 322 29.43 -0.46 4.91
C PRO A 322 30.04 0.44 3.84
N GLU A 323 30.65 1.55 4.24
CA GLU A 323 31.25 2.51 3.30
C GLU A 323 32.34 1.87 2.43
N TRP A 324 33.12 0.95 3.00
CA TRP A 324 34.20 0.26 2.28
C TRP A 324 33.69 -0.71 1.21
N ALA A 325 32.44 -1.18 1.31
CA ALA A 325 31.86 -2.21 0.45
C ALA A 325 31.18 -1.65 -0.81
N GLY A 326 30.84 -0.35 -0.82
CA GLY A 326 30.00 0.27 -1.84
C GLY A 326 30.61 1.53 -2.44
N LEU A 327 30.55 1.61 -3.78
CA LEU A 327 30.87 2.81 -4.53
C LEU A 327 29.62 3.68 -4.66
N ARG A 328 29.70 4.92 -4.18
CA ARG A 328 28.59 5.87 -4.21
C ARG A 328 28.15 6.14 -5.65
N THR A 329 26.86 5.93 -5.92
CA THR A 329 26.20 6.14 -7.21
C THR A 329 24.81 6.74 -6.99
N THR A 330 23.92 6.61 -7.97
CA THR A 330 22.52 7.07 -7.92
C THR A 330 21.59 5.89 -8.18
N ARG A 331 20.37 5.98 -7.64
CA ARG A 331 19.24 5.09 -8.00
C ARG A 331 19.04 4.99 -9.50
N SER A 332 18.40 3.89 -9.94
CA SER A 332 18.10 3.67 -11.37
C SER A 332 17.17 4.73 -11.97
N ASP A 333 16.32 5.35 -11.15
CA ASP A 333 15.46 6.48 -11.51
C ASP A 333 16.15 7.86 -11.42
N GLY A 334 17.41 7.90 -10.99
CA GLY A 334 18.18 9.13 -10.79
C GLY A 334 17.84 9.92 -9.52
N SER A 335 16.91 9.44 -8.69
CA SER A 335 16.21 10.26 -7.69
C SER A 335 16.95 10.47 -6.36
N SER A 336 17.89 9.60 -6.02
CA SER A 336 18.62 9.64 -4.74
C SER A 336 19.93 8.88 -4.81
N VAL A 337 20.78 9.04 -3.79
CA VAL A 337 22.04 8.29 -3.67
C VAL A 337 21.75 6.80 -3.53
N ALA A 338 22.58 5.99 -4.18
CA ALA A 338 22.68 4.55 -3.99
C ALA A 338 24.16 4.16 -3.95
N TYR A 339 24.44 2.86 -3.83
CA TYR A 339 25.76 2.27 -3.72
C TYR A 339 25.82 1.02 -4.59
N ALA A 340 26.67 1.05 -5.61
CA ALA A 340 27.02 -0.16 -6.35
C ALA A 340 28.07 -0.91 -5.54
N LEU A 341 27.93 -2.23 -5.39
CA LEU A 341 28.92 -3.01 -4.64
C LEU A 341 30.26 -3.03 -5.39
N ASP A 342 31.36 -2.88 -4.65
CA ASP A 342 32.69 -2.87 -5.25
C ASP A 342 33.10 -4.29 -5.69
N SER A 343 33.06 -4.53 -7.01
CA SER A 343 33.46 -5.81 -7.60
C SER A 343 34.89 -6.24 -7.28
N GLN A 344 35.81 -5.29 -6.99
CA GLN A 344 37.18 -5.60 -6.60
C GLN A 344 37.27 -6.18 -5.18
N LYS A 345 36.22 -5.97 -4.36
CA LYS A 345 36.14 -6.39 -2.96
C LYS A 345 35.16 -7.53 -2.73
N LYS A 346 34.70 -8.19 -3.80
CA LYS A 346 33.67 -9.24 -3.76
C LYS A 346 33.90 -10.29 -2.66
N ASP A 347 35.11 -10.85 -2.56
CA ASP A 347 35.41 -11.87 -1.56
C ASP A 347 35.35 -11.33 -0.12
N ARG A 348 35.69 -10.06 0.11
CA ARG A 348 35.57 -9.40 1.41
C ARG A 348 34.10 -9.09 1.74
N ILE A 349 33.30 -8.71 0.74
CA ILE A 349 31.85 -8.50 0.85
C ILE A 349 31.14 -9.81 1.22
N PHE A 350 31.43 -10.90 0.51
CA PHE A 350 30.81 -12.20 0.79
C PHE A 350 31.19 -12.73 2.17
N ARG A 351 32.45 -12.58 2.59
CA ARG A 351 32.88 -12.88 3.97
C ARG A 351 32.12 -12.05 5.00
N SER A 352 31.95 -10.76 4.76
CA SER A 352 31.20 -9.86 5.63
C SER A 352 29.74 -10.30 5.80
N LEU A 353 29.03 -10.51 4.69
CA LEU A 353 27.63 -10.92 4.72
C LEU A 353 27.46 -12.30 5.39
N ALA A 354 28.25 -13.29 4.98
CA ALA A 354 28.15 -14.63 5.55
C ALA A 354 28.52 -14.67 7.03
N SER A 355 29.47 -13.83 7.48
CA SER A 355 29.85 -13.76 8.89
C SER A 355 28.68 -13.37 9.80
N TYR A 356 27.77 -12.51 9.33
CA TYR A 356 26.57 -12.16 10.08
C TYR A 356 25.68 -13.40 10.30
N PHE A 357 25.45 -14.20 9.26
CA PHE A 357 24.65 -15.43 9.37
C PHE A 357 25.34 -16.49 10.24
N ILE A 358 26.66 -16.60 10.14
CA ILE A 358 27.45 -17.50 11.00
C ILE A 358 27.29 -17.08 12.47
N TYR A 359 27.35 -15.78 12.75
CA TYR A 359 27.17 -15.25 14.10
C TYR A 359 25.74 -15.48 14.61
N LEU A 360 24.73 -15.12 13.81
CA LEU A 360 23.31 -15.33 14.12
C LEU A 360 23.04 -16.82 14.42
N LYS A 361 23.57 -17.74 13.61
CA LYS A 361 23.43 -19.18 13.82
C LYS A 361 24.12 -19.66 15.10
N ARG A 362 25.36 -19.23 15.34
CA ARG A 362 26.18 -19.71 16.47
C ARG A 362 25.70 -19.19 17.82
N TYR A 363 25.27 -17.93 17.89
CA TYR A 363 25.01 -17.25 19.16
C TYR A 363 23.52 -17.02 19.43
N TYR A 364 22.67 -16.99 18.39
CA TYR A 364 21.22 -16.84 18.53
C TYR A 364 20.45 -18.08 18.08
N GLY A 365 21.13 -19.13 17.60
CA GLY A 365 20.50 -20.37 17.17
C GLY A 365 19.67 -20.26 15.89
N VAL A 366 19.80 -19.16 15.14
CA VAL A 366 19.00 -18.92 13.92
C VAL A 366 19.85 -19.00 12.67
N GLU A 367 19.47 -19.90 11.77
CA GLU A 367 19.88 -19.80 10.38
C GLU A 367 18.71 -19.21 9.58
N PRO A 368 18.90 -18.06 8.90
CA PRO A 368 17.83 -17.46 8.12
C PRO A 368 17.49 -18.34 6.92
N ASP A 369 16.21 -18.40 6.59
CA ASP A 369 15.71 -19.19 5.46
C ASP A 369 16.08 -18.50 4.14
N TYR A 370 15.98 -17.16 4.11
CA TYR A 370 16.27 -16.36 2.92
C TYR A 370 17.09 -15.10 3.21
N PHE A 371 17.85 -14.64 2.22
CA PHE A 371 18.50 -13.33 2.20
C PHE A 371 18.17 -12.51 0.94
N SER A 372 18.10 -11.18 1.09
CA SER A 372 18.03 -10.22 -0.02
C SER A 372 18.72 -8.89 0.29
N PHE A 373 19.08 -8.15 -0.76
CA PHE A 373 19.19 -6.69 -0.66
C PHE A 373 17.83 -6.07 -0.95
N ASN A 374 17.45 -5.09 -0.15
CA ASN A 374 16.16 -4.42 -0.31
C ASN A 374 16.13 -3.56 -1.57
N GLU A 375 15.18 -3.82 -2.48
CA GLU A 375 14.87 -2.96 -3.64
C GLU A 375 16.12 -2.61 -4.46
N SER A 376 16.95 -3.62 -4.73
CA SER A 376 18.21 -3.43 -5.44
C SER A 376 18.05 -3.07 -6.92
N ASP A 377 16.86 -3.28 -7.48
CA ASP A 377 16.48 -2.84 -8.82
C ASP A 377 16.33 -1.31 -8.92
N LEU A 378 15.80 -0.68 -7.86
CA LEU A 378 15.68 0.78 -7.76
C LEU A 378 16.95 1.40 -7.16
N GLY A 379 17.59 0.71 -6.22
CA GLY A 379 18.72 1.22 -5.46
C GLY A 379 18.31 1.90 -4.16
N ILE A 380 17.42 1.31 -3.36
CA ILE A 380 17.21 1.78 -1.97
C ILE A 380 18.46 1.41 -1.14
N ASN A 381 19.52 2.21 -1.36
CA ASN A 381 20.88 2.08 -0.89
C ASN A 381 21.75 1.10 -1.69
N VAL A 382 21.52 -0.21 -1.73
CA VAL A 382 22.30 -1.09 -2.64
C VAL A 382 21.62 -1.13 -4.01
N ILE A 383 22.37 -0.95 -5.11
CA ILE A 383 21.85 -1.06 -6.47
C ILE A 383 22.53 -2.19 -7.25
N HIS A 384 21.74 -2.96 -7.99
CA HIS A 384 22.19 -3.94 -8.95
C HIS A 384 21.55 -3.66 -10.32
N THR A 385 22.30 -3.96 -11.37
CA THR A 385 21.72 -4.29 -12.68
C THR A 385 21.12 -5.70 -12.64
N PRO A 386 20.24 -6.06 -13.60
CA PRO A 386 19.71 -7.42 -13.72
C PRO A 386 20.80 -8.51 -13.79
N ASP A 387 21.94 -8.21 -14.42
CA ASP A 387 23.08 -9.12 -14.54
C ASP A 387 23.87 -9.24 -13.23
N GLU A 388 24.12 -8.14 -12.53
CA GLU A 388 24.76 -8.15 -11.21
C GLU A 388 23.92 -8.90 -10.18
N HIS A 389 22.59 -8.79 -10.24
CA HIS A 389 21.69 -9.55 -9.36
C HIS A 389 21.77 -11.06 -9.61
N ARG A 390 21.78 -11.49 -10.88
CA ARG A 390 22.04 -12.88 -11.25
C ARG A 390 23.38 -13.36 -10.69
N ASP A 391 24.45 -12.60 -10.95
CA ASP A 391 25.80 -13.02 -10.57
C ASP A 391 25.96 -13.04 -9.05
N PHE A 392 25.35 -12.10 -8.34
CA PHE A 392 25.25 -12.15 -6.87
C PHE A 392 24.56 -13.43 -6.40
N ILE A 393 23.38 -13.78 -6.97
CA ILE A 393 22.65 -15.00 -6.58
C ILE A 393 23.51 -16.26 -6.76
N LYS A 394 24.17 -16.37 -7.92
CA LYS A 394 25.01 -17.50 -8.27
C LYS A 394 26.23 -17.62 -7.38
N GLU A 395 26.95 -16.53 -7.19
CA GLU A 395 28.27 -16.53 -6.56
C GLU A 395 28.17 -16.46 -5.03
N PHE A 396 27.31 -15.60 -4.49
CA PHE A 396 27.10 -15.53 -3.05
C PHE A 396 26.36 -16.77 -2.53
N GLY A 397 25.39 -17.29 -3.29
CA GLY A 397 24.72 -18.55 -2.95
C GLY A 397 25.71 -19.72 -2.87
N ALA A 398 26.64 -19.83 -3.83
CA ALA A 398 27.71 -20.81 -3.79
C ALA A 398 28.64 -20.62 -2.58
N TYR A 399 28.95 -19.36 -2.24
CA TYR A 399 29.76 -19.03 -1.08
C TYR A 399 29.08 -19.41 0.25
N LEU A 400 27.79 -19.13 0.41
CA LEU A 400 27.01 -19.55 1.59
C LEU A 400 27.03 -21.08 1.75
N ALA A 401 26.79 -21.80 0.66
CA ALA A 401 26.84 -23.26 0.65
C ALA A 401 28.25 -23.79 1.05
N SER A 402 29.32 -23.15 0.58
CA SER A 402 30.69 -23.54 0.97
C SER A 402 31.00 -23.27 2.44
N GLN A 403 30.29 -22.34 3.09
CA GLN A 403 30.34 -22.10 4.53
C GLN A 403 29.41 -23.03 5.34
N GLY A 404 28.71 -23.96 4.68
CA GLY A 404 27.78 -24.89 5.33
C GLY A 404 26.46 -24.24 5.77
N LEU A 405 26.10 -23.09 5.19
CA LEU A 405 24.80 -22.43 5.37
C LEU A 405 23.82 -22.91 4.29
N LYS A 406 22.58 -23.18 4.68
CA LYS A 406 21.47 -23.57 3.79
C LYS A 406 20.60 -22.38 3.38
N THR A 407 20.87 -21.18 3.92
CA THR A 407 20.19 -19.93 3.54
C THR A 407 20.19 -19.76 2.02
N LEU A 408 19.01 -19.55 1.46
CA LEU A 408 18.81 -19.29 0.03
C LEU A 408 18.61 -17.80 -0.23
N LEU A 409 18.61 -17.39 -1.49
CA LEU A 409 18.48 -16.00 -1.90
C LEU A 409 17.11 -15.74 -2.51
N LEU A 410 16.54 -14.56 -2.23
CA LEU A 410 15.34 -14.11 -2.93
C LEU A 410 15.72 -13.67 -4.35
N LEU A 411 15.01 -14.21 -5.34
CA LEU A 411 15.07 -13.69 -6.69
C LEU A 411 14.12 -12.50 -6.81
N GLY A 412 14.70 -11.30 -6.71
CA GLY A 412 14.01 -10.03 -6.89
C GLY A 412 14.18 -9.19 -5.64
N ASP A 413 13.12 -9.10 -4.84
CA ASP A 413 12.96 -8.09 -3.79
C ASP A 413 12.84 -6.67 -4.38
N ASN A 414 12.16 -6.62 -5.54
CA ASN A 414 12.00 -5.43 -6.36
C ASN A 414 11.21 -4.33 -5.65
N SER A 415 11.53 -3.06 -5.93
CA SER A 415 10.82 -1.89 -5.39
C SER A 415 9.35 -1.84 -5.74
N ASP A 416 8.97 -2.43 -6.86
CA ASP A 416 7.63 -2.40 -7.39
C ASP A 416 7.33 -3.69 -8.14
N ALA A 417 6.04 -4.00 -8.27
CA ALA A 417 5.60 -5.11 -9.11
C ALA A 417 5.93 -4.87 -10.60
N THR A 418 6.17 -3.63 -11.03
CA THR A 418 6.30 -3.27 -12.45
C THR A 418 7.69 -3.56 -13.05
N THR A 419 8.70 -3.84 -12.21
CA THR A 419 10.10 -4.02 -12.64
C THR A 419 10.50 -5.49 -12.83
N ILE A 420 9.55 -6.37 -13.14
CA ILE A 420 9.79 -7.83 -13.25
C ILE A 420 10.90 -8.22 -14.24
N ASP A 421 11.22 -7.38 -15.23
CA ASP A 421 12.33 -7.68 -16.16
C ASP A 421 13.69 -7.78 -15.45
N PHE A 422 13.82 -7.21 -14.24
CA PHE A 422 14.99 -7.31 -13.37
C PHE A 422 15.39 -8.75 -13.03
N ILE A 423 14.43 -9.66 -12.85
CA ILE A 423 14.72 -11.06 -12.50
C ILE A 423 15.07 -11.93 -13.73
N GLY A 424 14.86 -11.40 -14.93
CA GLY A 424 14.96 -12.15 -16.19
C GLY A 424 16.30 -12.85 -16.43
N PRO A 425 17.46 -12.20 -16.23
CA PRO A 425 18.76 -12.85 -16.43
C PRO A 425 18.98 -14.04 -15.50
N ALA A 426 18.61 -13.94 -14.21
CA ALA A 426 18.75 -15.03 -13.25
C ALA A 426 17.78 -16.18 -13.54
N MET A 427 16.56 -15.90 -14.01
CA MET A 427 15.63 -16.94 -14.46
C MET A 427 16.18 -17.78 -15.62
N ARG A 428 17.00 -17.19 -16.49
CA ARG A 428 17.58 -17.85 -17.66
C ARG A 428 18.94 -18.52 -17.39
N ASP A 429 19.50 -18.36 -16.20
CA ASP A 429 20.78 -18.98 -15.81
C ASP A 429 20.53 -20.19 -14.90
N PRO A 430 20.65 -21.44 -15.41
CA PRO A 430 20.43 -22.64 -14.60
C PRO A 430 21.36 -22.76 -13.39
N ALA A 431 22.53 -22.10 -13.40
CA ALA A 431 23.46 -22.12 -12.27
C ALA A 431 22.90 -21.38 -11.05
N CYS A 432 21.99 -20.42 -11.25
CA CYS A 432 21.33 -19.70 -10.16
C CYS A 432 20.29 -20.57 -9.43
N ARG A 433 19.67 -21.54 -10.12
CA ARG A 433 18.45 -22.22 -9.67
C ARG A 433 18.56 -22.82 -8.27
N ARG A 434 19.69 -23.43 -7.95
CA ARG A 434 19.91 -24.10 -6.65
C ARG A 434 20.06 -23.14 -5.46
N TYR A 435 20.26 -21.85 -5.74
CA TYR A 435 20.47 -20.81 -4.73
C TYR A 435 19.26 -19.88 -4.59
N ILE A 436 18.22 -20.05 -5.43
CA ILE A 436 16.99 -19.27 -5.37
C ILE A 436 16.00 -19.98 -4.45
N GLY A 437 15.59 -19.30 -3.39
CA GLY A 437 14.62 -19.82 -2.42
C GLY A 437 13.17 -19.44 -2.70
N ALA A 438 12.96 -18.24 -3.24
CA ALA A 438 11.66 -17.70 -3.62
C ALA A 438 11.83 -16.61 -4.67
N VAL A 439 10.78 -16.35 -5.45
CA VAL A 439 10.65 -15.10 -6.22
C VAL A 439 10.00 -14.05 -5.32
N SER A 440 10.48 -12.80 -5.35
CA SER A 440 10.01 -11.73 -4.45
C SER A 440 9.81 -10.40 -5.18
N PHE A 441 8.78 -9.66 -4.82
CA PHE A 441 8.54 -8.26 -5.22
C PHE A 441 7.83 -7.47 -4.11
N HIS A 442 7.84 -6.14 -4.21
CA HIS A 442 7.08 -5.25 -3.32
C HIS A 442 5.84 -4.72 -4.03
N SER A 443 4.76 -4.53 -3.26
CA SER A 443 3.45 -4.14 -3.80
C SER A 443 3.21 -2.63 -3.86
N TRP A 444 4.25 -1.83 -3.60
CA TRP A 444 4.21 -0.38 -3.65
C TRP A 444 3.53 0.12 -4.94
N ARG A 445 2.73 1.20 -4.82
CA ARG A 445 1.95 1.83 -5.90
C ARG A 445 0.88 0.96 -6.54
N GLY A 446 0.71 -0.29 -6.08
CA GLY A 446 -0.24 -1.25 -6.60
C GLY A 446 0.23 -1.93 -7.88
N CYS A 447 -0.60 -2.83 -8.39
CA CYS A 447 -0.32 -3.60 -9.60
C CYS A 447 -1.61 -3.95 -10.33
N ASP A 448 -1.53 -3.97 -11.65
CA ASP A 448 -2.57 -4.51 -12.51
C ASP A 448 -2.56 -6.05 -12.48
N ASP A 449 -3.66 -6.65 -12.94
CA ASP A 449 -3.84 -8.11 -12.92
C ASP A 449 -2.80 -8.85 -13.78
N GLU A 450 -2.36 -8.25 -14.89
CA GLU A 450 -1.41 -8.89 -15.80
C GLU A 450 -0.02 -8.96 -15.18
N THR A 451 0.42 -7.86 -14.56
CA THR A 451 1.65 -7.80 -13.78
C THR A 451 1.66 -8.87 -12.68
N LEU A 452 0.55 -9.06 -11.96
CA LEU A 452 0.43 -10.11 -10.95
C LEU A 452 0.54 -11.53 -11.54
N ARG A 453 -0.07 -11.78 -12.69
CA ARG A 453 0.06 -13.08 -13.39
C ARG A 453 1.48 -13.36 -13.83
N ARG A 454 2.24 -12.33 -14.26
CA ARG A 454 3.64 -12.48 -14.66
C ARG A 454 4.52 -12.91 -13.48
N TRP A 455 4.31 -12.34 -12.29
CA TRP A 455 5.02 -12.76 -11.07
C TRP A 455 4.70 -14.21 -10.68
N ALA A 456 3.42 -14.58 -10.73
CA ALA A 456 3.01 -15.97 -10.51
C ALA A 456 3.68 -16.93 -11.50
N ALA A 457 3.67 -16.58 -12.80
CA ALA A 457 4.30 -17.39 -13.84
C ALA A 457 5.81 -17.54 -13.62
N ALA A 458 6.50 -16.50 -13.15
CA ALA A 458 7.92 -16.56 -12.85
C ALA A 458 8.23 -17.55 -11.71
N ALA A 459 7.49 -17.48 -10.60
CA ALA A 459 7.63 -18.41 -9.49
C ALA A 459 7.34 -19.86 -9.91
N ARG A 460 6.30 -20.07 -10.73
CA ARG A 460 5.94 -21.39 -11.29
C ARG A 460 7.03 -21.96 -12.19
N ALA A 461 7.56 -21.17 -13.12
CA ALA A 461 8.67 -21.58 -13.99
C ALA A 461 9.91 -21.98 -13.17
N LEU A 462 10.10 -21.30 -12.03
CA LEU A 462 11.15 -21.59 -11.09
C LEU A 462 10.80 -22.61 -10.01
N ASN A 463 9.61 -23.23 -10.01
CA ASN A 463 9.15 -24.16 -8.97
C ASN A 463 9.59 -23.77 -7.54
N VAL A 464 9.43 -22.50 -7.21
CA VAL A 464 9.72 -21.90 -5.90
C VAL A 464 8.52 -21.05 -5.48
N PRO A 465 8.31 -20.79 -4.19
CA PRO A 465 7.24 -19.90 -3.75
C PRO A 465 7.42 -18.47 -4.27
N LEU A 466 6.29 -17.75 -4.34
CA LEU A 466 6.25 -16.31 -4.55
C LEU A 466 6.03 -15.62 -3.20
N LEU A 467 6.78 -14.56 -2.92
CA LEU A 467 6.62 -13.73 -1.74
C LEU A 467 6.33 -12.29 -2.15
N VAL A 468 5.45 -11.63 -1.40
CA VAL A 468 5.42 -10.16 -1.39
C VAL A 468 6.17 -9.72 -0.14
N ALA A 469 7.48 -9.44 -0.28
CA ALA A 469 8.34 -9.16 0.87
C ALA A 469 8.10 -7.78 1.52
N GLU A 470 7.45 -6.87 0.79
CA GLU A 470 6.83 -5.66 1.34
C GLU A 470 5.43 -5.41 0.75
N GLY A 471 4.44 -5.56 1.62
CA GLY A 471 3.04 -5.19 1.42
C GLY A 471 2.79 -3.74 1.82
N SER A 472 2.30 -2.90 0.90
CA SER A 472 1.60 -1.62 1.16
C SER A 472 1.31 -0.91 -0.19
N THR A 473 0.65 0.25 -0.19
CA THR A 473 0.19 0.94 -1.41
C THR A 473 0.94 2.23 -1.76
N ASP A 474 1.66 2.83 -0.82
CA ASP A 474 2.26 4.17 -0.97
C ASP A 474 3.60 4.29 -0.21
N ALA A 475 4.70 4.36 -0.96
CA ALA A 475 6.05 4.35 -0.41
C ALA A 475 6.48 5.70 0.22
N ALA A 476 5.65 6.74 0.12
CA ALA A 476 5.88 8.03 0.78
C ALA A 476 4.90 8.33 1.93
N ALA A 477 3.94 7.44 2.23
CA ALA A 477 2.92 7.68 3.24
C ALA A 477 3.46 7.96 4.66
N TRP A 478 4.67 7.50 5.00
CA TRP A 478 5.35 7.90 6.25
C TRP A 478 5.53 9.42 6.41
N ARG A 479 5.54 10.18 5.30
CA ARG A 479 5.67 11.64 5.31
C ARG A 479 4.36 12.35 5.68
N TYR A 480 3.23 11.68 5.55
CA TYR A 480 1.89 12.20 5.82
C TYR A 480 1.05 11.14 6.57
N PRO A 481 1.51 10.71 7.75
CA PRO A 481 1.05 9.47 8.37
C PRO A 481 -0.40 9.53 8.90
N GLU A 482 -1.02 10.71 9.01
CA GLU A 482 -2.44 10.81 9.33
C GLU A 482 -3.33 10.09 8.30
N ILE A 483 -2.85 9.91 7.05
CA ILE A 483 -3.57 9.14 6.02
C ILE A 483 -3.82 7.69 6.43
N PHE A 484 -2.99 7.10 7.32
CA PHE A 484 -3.19 5.74 7.80
C PHE A 484 -4.46 5.58 8.64
N GLY A 485 -5.05 6.68 9.10
CA GLY A 485 -6.35 6.71 9.78
C GLY A 485 -7.54 6.72 8.82
N GLU A 486 -7.33 6.90 7.51
CA GLU A 486 -8.41 6.96 6.53
C GLU A 486 -8.90 5.57 6.15
N SER A 487 -10.23 5.40 6.18
CA SER A 487 -10.88 4.19 5.69
C SER A 487 -10.61 3.93 4.21
N THR A 488 -10.41 4.98 3.40
CA THR A 488 -10.05 4.84 1.99
C THR A 488 -8.68 4.20 1.83
N PHE A 489 -7.67 4.63 2.59
CA PHE A 489 -6.34 4.03 2.60
C PHE A 489 -6.41 2.55 3.03
N ALA A 490 -7.11 2.27 4.13
CA ALA A 490 -7.29 0.90 4.62
C ALA A 490 -8.00 -0.01 3.61
N LEU A 491 -8.99 0.52 2.89
CA LEU A 491 -9.71 -0.23 1.86
C LEU A 491 -8.83 -0.48 0.63
N TYR A 492 -8.07 0.52 0.16
CA TYR A 492 -7.14 0.36 -0.95
C TYR A 492 -6.09 -0.70 -0.68
N GLU A 493 -5.53 -0.72 0.54
CA GLU A 493 -4.53 -1.72 0.95
C GLU A 493 -5.10 -3.13 0.98
N ILE A 494 -6.24 -3.36 1.65
CA ILE A 494 -6.82 -4.72 1.72
C ILE A 494 -7.35 -5.19 0.37
N ASN A 495 -7.82 -4.27 -0.49
CA ASN A 495 -8.23 -4.58 -1.85
C ASN A 495 -7.05 -5.07 -2.69
N LEU A 496 -5.89 -4.42 -2.56
CA LEU A 496 -4.65 -4.86 -3.20
C LEU A 496 -4.24 -6.26 -2.71
N TYR A 497 -4.23 -6.50 -1.39
CA TYR A 497 -3.83 -7.81 -0.85
C TYR A 497 -4.78 -8.93 -1.25
N THR A 498 -6.08 -8.68 -1.24
CA THR A 498 -7.08 -9.65 -1.69
C THR A 498 -6.87 -10.00 -3.16
N ARG A 499 -6.60 -9.01 -4.02
CA ARG A 499 -6.27 -9.24 -5.45
C ARG A 499 -4.96 -10.01 -5.63
N ILE A 500 -3.91 -9.66 -4.88
CA ILE A 500 -2.62 -10.39 -4.88
C ILE A 500 -2.87 -11.86 -4.53
N CYS A 501 -3.61 -12.14 -3.46
CA CYS A 501 -3.98 -13.49 -3.04
C CYS A 501 -4.74 -14.25 -4.12
N ALA A 502 -5.72 -13.61 -4.77
CA ALA A 502 -6.55 -14.22 -5.80
C ALA A 502 -5.78 -14.55 -7.09
N ILE A 503 -4.90 -13.64 -7.53
CA ILE A 503 -4.29 -13.69 -8.86
C ILE A 503 -2.89 -14.28 -8.80
N ALA A 504 -2.03 -13.73 -7.94
CA ALA A 504 -0.63 -14.14 -7.86
C ALA A 504 -0.42 -15.36 -6.97
N GLN A 505 -1.33 -15.59 -6.02
CA GLN A 505 -1.29 -16.70 -5.06
C GLN A 505 0.08 -16.81 -4.37
N PRO A 506 0.58 -15.72 -3.74
CA PRO A 506 1.86 -15.78 -3.04
C PRO A 506 1.76 -16.75 -1.86
N TRP A 507 2.90 -17.22 -1.38
CA TRP A 507 2.98 -18.00 -0.16
C TRP A 507 2.75 -17.14 1.08
N SER A 508 3.18 -15.87 1.04
CA SER A 508 2.93 -14.87 2.08
C SER A 508 2.99 -13.44 1.53
N ILE A 509 2.30 -12.53 2.21
CA ILE A 509 2.41 -11.08 2.04
C ILE A 509 2.94 -10.51 3.35
N LEU A 510 4.12 -9.89 3.33
CA LEU A 510 4.77 -9.33 4.51
C LEU A 510 4.47 -7.84 4.62
N GLN A 511 3.63 -7.42 5.57
CA GLN A 511 3.29 -6.00 5.75
C GLN A 511 4.55 -5.14 5.98
N TRP A 512 4.62 -3.99 5.33
CA TRP A 512 5.48 -2.86 5.73
C TRP A 512 4.66 -1.84 6.54
N GLN A 513 4.79 -1.74 7.86
CA GLN A 513 5.48 -2.65 8.76
C GLN A 513 4.60 -3.05 9.94
N LEU A 514 4.99 -4.12 10.64
CA LEU A 514 4.45 -4.45 11.96
C LEU A 514 5.31 -3.82 13.07
N THR A 515 5.72 -2.57 12.85
CA THR A 515 6.53 -1.72 13.75
C THR A 515 5.90 -0.32 13.82
N ALA A 516 6.54 0.64 14.50
CA ALA A 516 5.99 2.00 14.60
C ALA A 516 6.13 2.80 13.29
N ASP A 517 7.01 2.38 12.38
CA ASP A 517 7.05 2.92 11.01
C ASP A 517 5.90 2.32 10.18
N TYR A 518 5.20 3.13 9.39
CA TYR A 518 3.99 2.69 8.67
C TYR A 518 2.91 2.02 9.55
N SER A 519 2.94 2.27 10.86
CA SER A 519 2.19 1.53 11.88
C SER A 519 0.70 1.37 11.55
N PRO A 520 0.13 0.17 11.76
CA PRO A 520 -1.31 -0.04 11.73
C PRO A 520 -2.01 0.46 13.02
N PHE A 521 -1.28 1.13 13.93
CA PHE A 521 -1.76 1.67 15.19
C PHE A 521 -1.52 3.18 15.32
N PHE A 522 -2.31 3.79 16.21
CA PHE A 522 -2.06 5.12 16.76
C PHE A 522 -1.90 5.03 18.29
N GLY A 523 -1.49 6.12 18.92
CA GLY A 523 -1.22 6.22 20.36
C GLY A 523 0.26 6.10 20.69
N GLU A 524 0.62 6.27 21.96
CA GLU A 524 2.01 6.14 22.45
C GLU A 524 3.02 7.02 21.70
N GLY A 525 2.57 8.18 21.18
CA GLY A 525 3.41 9.09 20.40
C GLY A 525 3.65 8.66 18.94
N ILE A 526 3.15 7.50 18.53
CA ILE A 526 3.19 7.04 17.12
C ILE A 526 2.48 8.10 16.26
N PHE A 527 3.20 8.59 15.25
CA PHE A 527 2.73 9.67 14.38
C PHE A 527 2.25 10.92 15.13
N ARG A 528 2.86 11.22 16.29
CA ARG A 528 2.51 12.34 17.18
C ARG A 528 1.07 12.27 17.73
N THR A 529 0.45 11.10 17.66
CA THR A 529 -0.87 10.90 18.23
C THR A 529 -0.77 10.64 19.73
N THR A 530 -1.74 11.16 20.48
CA THR A 530 -1.81 11.02 21.94
C THR A 530 -2.68 9.82 22.35
N GLY A 531 -2.65 9.49 23.65
CA GLY A 531 -3.44 8.41 24.24
C GLY A 531 -2.81 7.02 24.08
N PRO A 532 -3.50 5.98 24.58
CA PRO A 532 -2.99 4.62 24.54
C PRO A 532 -2.89 4.07 23.11
N LEU A 533 -2.04 3.05 22.95
CA LEU A 533 -1.94 2.29 21.70
C LEU A 533 -3.33 1.74 21.32
N ARG A 534 -3.75 2.00 20.09
CA ARG A 534 -5.05 1.57 19.57
C ARG A 534 -4.97 1.18 18.10
N PRO A 535 -5.65 0.10 17.69
CA PRO A 535 -5.66 -0.35 16.31
C PRO A 535 -6.45 0.61 15.40
N THR A 536 -5.98 0.79 14.18
CA THR A 536 -6.73 1.46 13.10
C THR A 536 -7.58 0.44 12.32
N GLN A 537 -8.41 0.91 11.39
CA GLN A 537 -9.09 0.00 10.44
C GLN A 537 -8.09 -0.88 9.67
N ARG A 538 -6.90 -0.35 9.35
CA ARG A 538 -5.82 -1.12 8.69
C ARG A 538 -5.49 -2.36 9.51
N TYR A 539 -5.24 -2.21 10.81
CA TYR A 539 -4.96 -3.35 11.70
C TYR A 539 -6.03 -4.43 11.60
N TRP A 540 -7.31 -4.07 11.71
CA TRP A 540 -8.41 -5.03 11.68
C TRP A 540 -8.56 -5.72 10.32
N ASN A 541 -8.29 -5.02 9.22
CA ASN A 541 -8.19 -5.63 7.89
C ASN A 541 -7.07 -6.68 7.83
N LEU A 542 -5.87 -6.34 8.32
CA LEU A 542 -4.73 -7.26 8.34
C LEU A 542 -5.01 -8.48 9.24
N LYS A 543 -5.57 -8.24 10.43
CA LYS A 543 -5.95 -9.31 11.36
C LYS A 543 -6.97 -10.25 10.73
N GLN A 544 -8.01 -9.74 10.06
CA GLN A 544 -8.96 -10.58 9.34
C GLN A 544 -8.31 -11.43 8.24
N LEU A 545 -7.43 -10.86 7.42
CA LEU A 545 -6.72 -11.62 6.39
C LEU A 545 -5.82 -12.70 7.00
N SER A 546 -5.19 -12.41 8.14
CA SER A 546 -4.35 -13.36 8.89
C SER A 546 -5.12 -14.57 9.43
N MET A 547 -6.46 -14.48 9.54
CA MET A 547 -7.31 -15.60 9.94
C MET A 547 -7.48 -16.66 8.85
N THR A 548 -6.88 -16.46 7.67
CA THR A 548 -6.81 -17.52 6.67
C THR A 548 -6.22 -18.77 7.31
N PRO A 549 -6.88 -19.94 7.19
CA PRO A 549 -6.39 -21.17 7.81
C PRO A 549 -4.97 -21.49 7.38
N GLU A 550 -4.20 -22.07 8.30
CA GLU A 550 -2.83 -22.47 8.04
C GLU A 550 -2.74 -23.49 6.90
N ASP A 551 -1.72 -23.40 6.06
CA ASP A 551 -1.51 -24.30 4.92
C ASP A 551 -2.73 -24.40 3.98
N ALA A 552 -3.60 -23.39 3.96
CA ALA A 552 -4.75 -23.38 3.07
C ALA A 552 -4.29 -23.09 1.64
N PHE A 553 -4.91 -23.79 0.69
CA PHE A 553 -4.66 -23.58 -0.72
C PHE A 553 -5.61 -22.50 -1.25
N ALA A 554 -5.10 -21.62 -2.10
CA ALA A 554 -5.94 -20.70 -2.86
C ALA A 554 -6.96 -21.49 -3.69
N LEU A 555 -8.23 -21.14 -3.60
CA LEU A 555 -9.31 -21.78 -4.36
C LEU A 555 -9.73 -20.86 -5.52
N PRO A 556 -9.81 -21.37 -6.76
CA PRO A 556 -10.40 -20.63 -7.85
C PRO A 556 -11.82 -20.18 -7.51
N PHE A 557 -12.19 -18.98 -7.97
CA PHE A 557 -13.53 -18.45 -7.80
C PHE A 557 -13.95 -17.62 -9.01
N ARG A 558 -15.25 -17.31 -9.09
CA ARG A 558 -15.82 -16.30 -9.99
C ARG A 558 -16.68 -15.34 -9.17
N CYS A 559 -16.55 -14.05 -9.43
CA CYS A 559 -17.41 -12.99 -8.89
C CYS A 559 -18.02 -12.24 -10.08
N ASP A 560 -19.33 -12.02 -10.08
CA ASP A 560 -20.02 -11.33 -11.18
C ASP A 560 -20.26 -9.83 -10.93
N LYS A 561 -19.82 -9.31 -9.78
CA LYS A 561 -19.96 -7.91 -9.40
C LYS A 561 -18.61 -7.21 -9.36
N ALA A 562 -18.39 -6.27 -10.26
CA ALA A 562 -17.10 -5.59 -10.46
C ALA A 562 -16.60 -4.82 -9.22
N THR A 563 -17.50 -4.34 -8.36
CA THR A 563 -17.15 -3.62 -7.13
C THR A 563 -16.77 -4.55 -5.97
N VAL A 564 -16.88 -5.87 -6.14
CA VAL A 564 -16.56 -6.86 -5.10
C VAL A 564 -15.36 -7.69 -5.52
N ASN A 565 -14.24 -7.49 -4.83
CA ASN A 565 -13.07 -8.34 -4.95
C ASN A 565 -13.13 -9.47 -3.94
N ALA A 566 -12.61 -10.65 -4.29
CA ALA A 566 -12.62 -11.81 -3.42
C ALA A 566 -11.29 -12.56 -3.45
N ALA A 567 -11.02 -13.33 -2.40
CA ALA A 567 -10.03 -14.39 -2.36
C ALA A 567 -10.60 -15.55 -1.53
N ALA A 568 -10.48 -16.78 -2.02
CA ALA A 568 -10.99 -17.98 -1.36
C ALA A 568 -9.84 -18.94 -1.07
N PHE A 569 -9.94 -19.62 0.07
CA PHE A 569 -8.92 -20.54 0.57
C PHE A 569 -9.57 -21.77 1.19
N GLY A 570 -8.89 -22.91 1.09
CA GLY A 570 -9.33 -24.15 1.72
C GLY A 570 -8.19 -25.06 2.11
N ASN A 571 -8.28 -25.61 3.32
CA ASN A 571 -7.54 -26.79 3.73
C ASN A 571 -8.53 -27.97 3.73
N ILE A 572 -8.59 -28.69 2.60
CA ILE A 572 -9.58 -29.76 2.39
C ILE A 572 -9.42 -30.89 3.41
N ALA A 573 -8.17 -31.20 3.79
CA ALA A 573 -7.89 -32.27 4.74
C ALA A 573 -8.41 -31.95 6.15
N ARG A 574 -8.46 -30.67 6.54
CA ARG A 574 -9.01 -30.22 7.84
C ARG A 574 -10.43 -29.69 7.76
N GLY A 575 -11.02 -29.60 6.57
CA GLY A 575 -12.36 -29.04 6.36
C GLY A 575 -12.45 -27.54 6.63
N GLU A 576 -11.33 -26.83 6.64
CA GLU A 576 -11.26 -25.40 6.96
C GLU A 576 -11.33 -24.56 5.68
N TYR A 577 -12.18 -23.54 5.66
CA TYR A 577 -12.37 -22.69 4.49
C TYR A 577 -12.50 -21.23 4.89
N ALA A 578 -11.93 -20.35 4.07
CA ALA A 578 -12.02 -18.91 4.24
C ALA A 578 -12.36 -18.23 2.91
N VAL A 579 -13.24 -17.23 2.97
CA VAL A 579 -13.57 -16.36 1.84
C VAL A 579 -13.45 -14.92 2.33
N HIS A 580 -12.51 -14.18 1.75
CA HIS A 580 -12.30 -12.77 2.00
C HIS A 580 -12.93 -11.98 0.87
N LEU A 581 -13.73 -10.96 1.20
CA LEU A 581 -14.52 -10.15 0.28
C LEU A 581 -14.32 -8.68 0.59
N VAL A 582 -13.92 -7.89 -0.40
CA VAL A 582 -13.84 -6.43 -0.29
C VAL A 582 -14.96 -5.82 -1.11
N ASN A 583 -15.96 -5.23 -0.45
CA ASN A 583 -17.00 -4.47 -1.10
C ASN A 583 -16.57 -3.01 -1.25
N ASN A 584 -16.25 -2.60 -2.48
CA ASN A 584 -15.83 -1.23 -2.80
C ASN A 584 -17.01 -0.30 -3.08
N GLY A 585 -18.26 -0.80 -3.10
CA GLY A 585 -19.44 -0.04 -3.48
C GLY A 585 -20.50 0.07 -2.38
N ALA A 586 -21.74 0.22 -2.81
CA ALA A 586 -22.91 0.26 -1.95
C ALA A 586 -23.13 -1.05 -1.18
N ALA A 587 -23.94 -0.99 -0.13
CA ALA A 587 -24.32 -2.19 0.61
C ALA A 587 -25.08 -3.17 -0.29
N CYS A 588 -24.73 -4.46 -0.21
CA CYS A 588 -25.34 -5.53 -1.00
C CYS A 588 -25.28 -6.86 -0.24
N VAL A 589 -25.76 -7.95 -0.84
CA VAL A 589 -25.59 -9.31 -0.30
C VAL A 589 -24.62 -10.08 -1.19
N ALA A 590 -23.64 -10.75 -0.58
CA ALA A 590 -22.84 -11.77 -1.25
C ALA A 590 -23.55 -13.13 -1.14
N GLU A 591 -23.89 -13.71 -2.27
CA GLU A 591 -24.30 -15.10 -2.38
C GLU A 591 -23.08 -15.96 -2.74
N ILE A 592 -22.58 -16.70 -1.76
CA ILE A 592 -21.41 -17.56 -1.91
C ILE A 592 -21.89 -18.99 -2.13
N THR A 593 -21.39 -19.64 -3.18
CA THR A 593 -21.72 -21.02 -3.56
C THR A 593 -20.47 -21.85 -3.79
N GLY A 594 -20.61 -23.17 -3.77
CA GLY A 594 -19.47 -24.10 -3.92
C GLY A 594 -18.76 -24.40 -2.59
N LEU A 595 -19.38 -24.05 -1.46
CA LEU A 595 -18.90 -24.50 -0.15
C LEU A 595 -19.05 -26.03 -0.06
N PRO A 596 -18.04 -26.76 0.43
CA PRO A 596 -18.06 -28.22 0.45
C PRO A 596 -19.15 -28.80 1.35
N ALA A 597 -19.54 -30.04 1.02
CA ALA A 597 -20.50 -30.81 1.80
C ALA A 597 -19.98 -31.01 3.24
N GLY A 598 -20.80 -30.67 4.24
CA GLY A 598 -20.46 -30.75 5.66
C GLY A 598 -20.35 -29.40 6.36
N VAL A 599 -20.15 -28.29 5.63
CA VAL A 599 -20.25 -26.95 6.20
C VAL A 599 -21.73 -26.58 6.36
N SER A 600 -22.22 -26.50 7.59
CA SER A 600 -23.60 -26.09 7.92
C SER A 600 -23.70 -24.65 8.41
N ARG A 601 -22.58 -24.06 8.82
CA ARG A 601 -22.52 -22.73 9.42
C ARG A 601 -21.19 -22.05 9.10
N VAL A 602 -21.22 -20.72 9.02
CA VAL A 602 -20.04 -19.88 8.85
C VAL A 602 -20.04 -18.74 9.86
N ARG A 603 -18.85 -18.34 10.32
CA ARG A 603 -18.61 -17.08 11.04
C ARG A 603 -18.30 -16.00 10.02
N VAL A 604 -18.85 -14.82 10.22
CA VAL A 604 -18.69 -13.68 9.34
C VAL A 604 -18.13 -12.51 10.15
N TYR A 605 -17.01 -11.96 9.71
CA TYR A 605 -16.41 -10.76 10.28
C TYR A 605 -16.50 -9.60 9.30
N THR A 606 -16.94 -8.44 9.79
CA THR A 606 -17.02 -7.21 9.00
C THR A 606 -16.13 -6.15 9.61
N THR A 607 -15.24 -5.56 8.79
CA THR A 607 -14.48 -4.36 9.13
C THR A 607 -14.79 -3.24 8.13
N ASN A 608 -15.02 -2.04 8.64
CA ASN A 608 -15.23 -0.81 7.86
C ASN A 608 -14.86 0.40 8.74
N ALA A 609 -15.32 1.61 8.40
CA ALA A 609 -15.04 2.82 9.16
C ALA A 609 -15.60 2.83 10.60
N VAL A 610 -16.60 1.98 10.90
CA VAL A 610 -17.32 1.94 12.18
C VAL A 610 -17.25 0.57 12.87
N ASP A 611 -17.16 -0.50 12.11
CA ASP A 611 -17.06 -1.87 12.61
C ASP A 611 -15.59 -2.32 12.59
N SER A 612 -15.13 -2.88 13.71
CA SER A 612 -13.79 -3.46 13.88
C SER A 612 -13.95 -4.96 14.12
N MET A 613 -13.85 -5.77 13.06
CA MET A 613 -14.10 -7.22 13.11
C MET A 613 -15.44 -7.59 13.77
N ARG A 614 -16.53 -6.88 13.43
CA ARG A 614 -17.84 -7.21 13.98
C ARG A 614 -18.24 -8.62 13.52
N GLU A 615 -18.46 -9.50 14.49
CA GLU A 615 -18.84 -10.88 14.25
C GLU A 615 -20.34 -11.05 14.03
N SER A 616 -20.68 -11.97 13.14
CA SER A 616 -22.02 -12.53 12.94
C SER A 616 -21.91 -13.95 12.41
N VAL A 617 -23.05 -14.59 12.19
CA VAL A 617 -23.15 -15.99 11.79
C VAL A 617 -24.14 -16.12 10.64
N ALA A 618 -23.85 -16.99 9.68
CA ALA A 618 -24.79 -17.37 8.63
C ALA A 618 -24.90 -18.89 8.50
N THR A 619 -26.09 -19.36 8.15
CA THR A 619 -26.35 -20.79 7.90
C THR A 619 -26.02 -21.13 6.45
N VAL A 620 -25.42 -22.30 6.24
CA VAL A 620 -25.14 -22.84 4.92
C VAL A 620 -26.20 -23.88 4.58
N SER A 621 -26.80 -23.77 3.39
CA SER A 621 -27.78 -24.71 2.85
C SER A 621 -27.38 -25.08 1.44
N ASP A 622 -27.27 -26.38 1.13
CA ASP A 622 -26.90 -26.88 -0.20
C ASP A 622 -25.60 -26.24 -0.76
N GLY A 623 -24.58 -26.11 0.09
CA GLY A 623 -23.30 -25.50 -0.27
C GLY A 623 -23.36 -24.00 -0.59
N ARG A 624 -24.46 -23.33 -0.20
CA ARG A 624 -24.72 -21.91 -0.42
C ARG A 624 -24.88 -21.16 0.91
N VAL A 625 -24.35 -19.94 0.96
CA VAL A 625 -24.59 -18.99 2.04
C VAL A 625 -24.84 -17.59 1.49
N ARG A 626 -25.70 -16.82 2.16
CA ARG A 626 -25.96 -15.41 1.86
C ARG A 626 -25.42 -14.55 3.01
N VAL A 627 -24.54 -13.62 2.68
CA VAL A 627 -23.83 -12.78 3.65
C VAL A 627 -24.09 -11.31 3.32
N PRO A 628 -24.74 -10.55 4.23
CA PRO A 628 -24.86 -9.11 4.06
C PRO A 628 -23.49 -8.44 4.09
N MET A 629 -23.21 -7.59 3.11
CA MET A 629 -22.00 -6.79 3.05
C MET A 629 -22.36 -5.31 3.22
N ALA A 630 -21.82 -4.69 4.26
CA ALA A 630 -21.89 -3.25 4.41
C ALA A 630 -21.20 -2.56 3.22
N ALA A 631 -21.61 -1.33 2.92
CA ALA A 631 -20.89 -0.49 1.97
C ALA A 631 -19.43 -0.30 2.42
N VAL A 632 -18.49 -0.27 1.48
CA VAL A 632 -17.07 0.09 1.75
C VAL A 632 -16.48 -0.74 2.89
N SER A 633 -16.54 -2.06 2.76
CA SER A 633 -16.21 -2.98 3.85
C SER A 633 -15.34 -4.15 3.42
N PHE A 634 -14.62 -4.69 4.39
CA PHE A 634 -13.93 -5.97 4.29
C PHE A 634 -14.67 -7.03 5.10
N VAL A 635 -15.13 -8.07 4.41
CA VAL A 635 -15.89 -9.18 4.99
C VAL A 635 -15.08 -10.46 4.89
N THR A 636 -15.01 -11.22 5.97
CA THR A 636 -14.35 -12.53 6.00
C THR A 636 -15.34 -13.58 6.47
N VAL A 637 -15.51 -14.62 5.67
CA VAL A 637 -16.39 -15.76 5.93
C VAL A 637 -15.52 -16.96 6.22
N LEU A 638 -15.62 -17.52 7.42
CA LEU A 638 -14.89 -18.71 7.85
C LEU A 638 -15.87 -19.86 8.08
N ALA A 639 -15.59 -21.02 7.49
CA ALA A 639 -16.36 -22.22 7.79
C ALA A 639 -16.19 -22.62 9.25
N GLU A 640 -17.30 -22.91 9.93
CA GLU A 640 -17.25 -23.65 11.19
C GLU A 640 -17.23 -25.14 10.86
N THR A 641 -16.15 -25.82 11.24
CA THR A 641 -16.13 -27.28 11.25
C THR A 641 -16.85 -27.77 12.52
N ASN A 642 -17.71 -28.78 12.36
CA ASN A 642 -18.40 -29.43 13.48
C ASN A 642 -17.47 -30.30 14.32
#